data_AF-A0A8H4JAI1-F1
#
_entry.id   AF-A0A8H4JAI1-F1
#
_cell.length_a   1.000
_cell.length_b   1.000
_cell.length_c   1.000
_cell.angle_alpha   90.00
_cell.angle_beta   90.00
_cell.angle_gamma   90.00
#
_symmetry.space_group_name_H-M   'P 1'
#
loop_
_entity.id
_entity.type
_entity.pdbx_description
1 polymer ?
#
loop_
_entity_poly.entity_id
_entity_poly.type
_entity_poly.pdbx_seq_one_letter_code
_entity_poly.pdbx_strand_id
1 'polypeptide(L)'
;MVSQHVYDLCQVKETVSSVLANDPSQTPGNAIKKLHGHHEHGLHHKISAKEGTEKSEDAIEAALQCGRWGPTNPSPLFLQAFADSLQCLNEDPLAGVVSPPLMGSHGTMPLTVIAPLADVMRHCSNLIVRAEKEVFFITCSWAPSVAQALIKNSLIELSKRAGRTGRRVVAKIMYDKPGPCNAINPHQFVKPKSYTSKAIDLPSPEEIPNVDLEVVSLHRIFLGTLHAKFCVVDRKIAAVMSNNTEDNDNLEMMVHVEGPIVDSIYDTALITWQNALHPKLPSLQTPATEGGLHTSTDSSTTTENEASHLRDFTTIQADNQKPLPEHFPDCPHYDDDIEGEVKRMQSCYALKEGESRLQAANRQLNLAVEHPIEPTGPEIDAGDEMTPYISTIGDGKPVPMALVSRPPYGAIDSKSVHVPQNEAWLSLIRNAKHNIFIQTPDLNAAPLIPALKEALKRGVEVTYYVCFGYNDPGEMIPGQGGTNDQIAQNLVSSLTKDSPERILLHIYNYVGKDQDHPIHHSFKARSCHIKLLIVDGSVGIQGSGNQDTQSWFHSQEINLMVDSVEICQKWRECIDRNQNTKRFGKVAEDGIWRDAEGKPGKGYMGNPGTVMGLVKGVYAMITDPAAYKGRHIFFASISLHLNLTSATTSKMSSAVDIQSLPSEVLRKILFFVRNEKNGRGSIRECRLVSHCFNNAASPLLLTEVSVCLTLKSFTRLEDICRHPIFSKSVQSVSIVTSYYETELACNRPLFMLEAKARLLRHVETMERSRYYRNKYPHTQEQSRWLSNMAWRTEPEFEQLFSDQVDEESSTPTQRLFLKLYDLYKELYNDQQRLREGQNHITRLCAALSSLSSLVSLELNDVRNMGGLEHLDAADFAHTGYDHTILQHFSPILRKSRWCGSFKTIHTATPPVEMIGTLCSELADKGLRPRIIRLRLVPPPSMQAWQLSPLQQTGVKNLVSQTTKLTLYVDFQARSFELKDNPRHEMLALCSITQSFLSAPHLEDMHIEFIGYPPLKIRPTVSLDDILPANVLWPRLRSLSLHNQPFTLMELRSLVARHSETLRDLDLQGCWLVEGSWDDVKEVVQEQQDLEKSSIKYPSGGNQS
;
A
#
# COMPACT_ATOMS: atom_id res chain seq x y z
N MET A 1 23.37 18.07 -23.42
CA MET A 1 24.42 17.53 -24.32
C MET A 1 24.77 16.13 -23.81
N VAL A 2 24.87 15.13 -24.69
CA VAL A 2 25.34 13.78 -24.29
C VAL A 2 26.78 13.92 -23.80
N SER A 3 27.06 13.48 -22.57
CA SER A 3 28.41 13.59 -22.02
C SER A 3 29.35 12.60 -22.70
N GLN A 4 30.66 12.89 -22.69
CA GLN A 4 31.65 11.93 -23.16
C GLN A 4 31.55 10.59 -22.42
N HIS A 5 31.26 10.63 -21.11
CA HIS A 5 31.09 9.41 -20.31
C HIS A 5 29.94 8.54 -20.83
N VAL A 6 28.77 9.12 -21.10
CA VAL A 6 27.61 8.37 -21.62
C VAL A 6 27.88 7.89 -23.04
N TYR A 7 28.52 8.72 -23.87
CA TYR A 7 28.96 8.29 -25.19
C TYR A 7 29.84 7.04 -25.09
N ASP A 8 30.87 7.05 -24.24
CA ASP A 8 31.77 5.92 -24.03
C ASP A 8 31.01 4.67 -23.53
N LEU A 9 30.02 4.84 -22.65
CA LEU A 9 29.14 3.76 -22.20
C LEU A 9 28.35 3.13 -23.35
N CYS A 10 27.89 3.92 -24.32
CA CYS A 10 27.18 3.41 -25.49
C CYS A 10 28.11 2.71 -26.50
N GLN A 11 29.41 3.05 -26.52
CA GLN A 11 30.39 2.44 -27.43
C GLN A 11 30.95 1.10 -26.93
N VAL A 12 30.69 0.70 -25.68
CA VAL A 12 31.21 -0.59 -25.18
C VAL A 12 30.59 -1.78 -25.92
N LYS A 13 31.38 -2.84 -26.07
CA LYS A 13 30.93 -4.08 -26.73
C LYS A 13 30.23 -5.04 -25.78
N GLU A 14 30.58 -5.00 -24.50
CA GLU A 14 30.04 -5.92 -23.50
C GLU A 14 28.68 -5.42 -22.98
N THR A 15 27.68 -6.29 -23.01
CA THR A 15 26.34 -6.12 -22.42
C THR A 15 26.10 -7.20 -21.38
N VAL A 16 25.06 -7.08 -20.56
CA VAL A 16 24.71 -8.13 -19.59
C VAL A 16 24.47 -9.47 -20.32
N SER A 17 23.70 -9.42 -21.40
CA SER A 17 23.46 -10.57 -22.29
C SER A 17 24.74 -11.15 -22.89
N SER A 18 25.70 -10.33 -23.37
CA SER A 18 26.96 -10.86 -23.95
C SER A 18 27.90 -11.44 -22.90
N VAL A 19 27.93 -10.86 -21.69
CA VAL A 19 28.73 -11.41 -20.58
C VAL A 19 28.18 -12.77 -20.16
N LEU A 20 26.86 -12.91 -20.05
CA LEU A 20 26.22 -14.19 -19.75
C LEU A 20 26.32 -15.19 -20.89
N ALA A 21 26.38 -14.74 -22.14
CA ALA A 21 26.72 -15.60 -23.27
C ALA A 21 28.13 -16.19 -23.05
N ASN A 22 29.14 -15.33 -22.84
CA ASN A 22 30.53 -15.76 -22.67
C ASN A 22 30.77 -16.61 -21.41
N ASP A 23 30.10 -16.29 -20.29
CA ASP A 23 30.15 -17.08 -19.07
C ASP A 23 28.73 -17.35 -18.53
N PRO A 24 28.07 -18.41 -19.04
CA PRO A 24 26.72 -18.75 -18.62
C PRO A 24 26.63 -19.27 -17.17
N SER A 25 27.75 -19.41 -16.45
CA SER A 25 27.74 -19.79 -15.03
C SER A 25 27.46 -18.61 -14.10
N GLN A 26 27.62 -17.38 -14.59
CA GLN A 26 27.34 -16.17 -13.83
C GLN A 26 25.84 -15.91 -13.70
N THR A 27 25.48 -15.14 -12.67
CA THR A 27 24.15 -14.57 -12.53
C THR A 27 24.08 -13.23 -13.27
N PRO A 28 22.92 -12.81 -13.79
CA PRO A 28 22.74 -11.47 -14.34
C PRO A 28 23.16 -10.37 -13.35
N GLY A 29 22.88 -10.52 -12.05
CA GLY A 29 23.33 -9.58 -11.02
C GLY A 29 24.87 -9.47 -10.92
N ASN A 30 25.59 -10.58 -11.07
CA ASN A 30 27.06 -10.56 -11.09
C ASN A 30 27.60 -9.96 -12.39
N ALA A 31 26.97 -10.24 -13.54
CA ALA A 31 27.32 -9.62 -14.81
C ALA A 31 27.15 -8.09 -14.74
N ILE A 32 26.03 -7.62 -14.17
CA ILE A 32 25.80 -6.19 -13.88
C ILE A 32 26.92 -5.63 -12.99
N LYS A 33 27.24 -6.30 -11.88
CA LYS A 33 28.29 -5.85 -10.96
C LYS A 33 29.67 -5.83 -11.63
N LYS A 34 29.96 -6.77 -12.53
CA LYS A 34 31.21 -6.80 -13.30
C LYS A 34 31.31 -5.62 -14.27
N LEU A 35 30.23 -5.33 -14.99
CA LEU A 35 30.19 -4.26 -15.99
C LEU A 35 30.11 -2.87 -15.37
N HIS A 36 29.32 -2.73 -14.30
CA HIS A 36 28.91 -1.42 -13.77
C HIS A 36 29.18 -1.23 -12.27
N GLY A 37 29.69 -2.24 -11.55
CA GLY A 37 29.90 -2.17 -10.09
C GLY A 37 31.04 -1.26 -9.62
N HIS A 38 31.83 -0.72 -10.55
CA HIS A 38 32.82 0.33 -10.28
C HIS A 38 32.22 1.75 -10.32
N HIS A 39 31.00 1.90 -10.83
CA HIS A 39 30.26 3.15 -10.75
C HIS A 39 29.55 3.18 -9.40
N GLU A 40 29.88 4.14 -8.53
CA GLU A 40 29.19 4.31 -7.26
C GLU A 40 27.68 4.45 -7.54
N HIS A 41 26.84 3.58 -6.96
CA HIS A 41 25.38 3.75 -6.96
C HIS A 41 25.01 4.97 -6.08
N GLY A 42 25.32 6.16 -6.58
CA GLY A 42 25.18 7.42 -5.90
C GLY A 42 23.85 8.10 -6.22
N LEU A 43 22.74 7.63 -5.63
CA LEU A 43 21.46 8.37 -5.57
C LEU A 43 21.52 9.64 -4.69
N HIS A 44 22.71 10.22 -4.53
CA HIS A 44 22.99 11.38 -3.69
C HIS A 44 23.89 12.37 -4.41
N HIS A 45 23.42 12.94 -5.52
CA HIS A 45 23.95 14.20 -6.02
C HIS A 45 22.83 15.22 -6.22
N LYS A 46 23.13 16.47 -5.85
CA LYS A 46 22.23 17.60 -5.98
C LYS A 46 21.91 17.80 -7.45
N ILE A 47 20.63 17.94 -7.76
CA ILE A 47 20.14 18.49 -9.03
C ILE A 47 20.95 19.75 -9.35
N SER A 48 21.87 19.68 -10.31
CA SER A 48 22.34 20.88 -11.02
C SER A 48 21.71 20.86 -12.40
N ALA A 49 20.63 21.61 -12.57
CA ALA A 49 20.22 22.06 -13.89
C ALA A 49 19.46 23.38 -13.76
N LYS A 50 20.24 24.46 -13.68
CA LYS A 50 19.91 25.72 -14.34
C LYS A 50 21.10 26.08 -15.24
N GLU A 51 21.29 25.31 -16.30
CA GLU A 51 21.90 25.82 -17.52
C GLU A 51 21.05 25.30 -18.68
N GLY A 52 20.57 26.23 -19.50
CA GLY A 52 19.62 25.94 -20.57
C GLY A 52 20.23 25.00 -21.59
N THR A 53 19.47 23.99 -21.99
CA THR A 53 19.77 23.17 -23.16
C THR A 53 19.54 24.00 -24.42
N GLU A 54 20.57 24.73 -24.83
CA GLU A 54 20.67 25.15 -26.23
C GLU A 54 20.77 23.91 -27.12
N LYS A 55 20.06 23.98 -28.25
CA LYS A 55 20.12 23.00 -29.35
C LYS A 55 21.50 23.08 -30.01
N SER A 56 22.54 22.50 -29.41
CA SER A 56 23.79 22.32 -30.14
C SER A 56 23.62 21.12 -31.07
N GLU A 57 23.81 21.31 -32.38
CA GLU A 57 23.83 20.22 -33.38
C GLU A 57 24.73 19.04 -32.92
N ASP A 58 25.81 19.36 -32.19
CA ASP A 58 26.74 18.42 -31.55
C ASP A 58 26.07 17.37 -30.64
N ALA A 59 24.97 17.72 -29.95
CA ALA A 59 24.31 16.81 -29.00
C ALA A 59 23.41 15.78 -29.71
N ILE A 60 22.79 16.16 -30.82
CA ILE A 60 21.97 15.28 -31.66
C ILE A 60 22.89 14.31 -32.40
N GLU A 61 24.02 14.81 -32.92
CA GLU A 61 25.03 13.97 -33.58
C GLU A 61 25.63 12.94 -32.61
N ALA A 62 25.97 13.35 -31.38
CA ALA A 62 26.45 12.41 -30.36
C ALA A 62 25.40 11.32 -30.03
N ALA A 63 24.11 11.70 -29.90
CA ALA A 63 23.04 10.74 -29.65
C ALA A 63 22.80 9.79 -30.84
N LEU A 64 22.93 10.29 -32.07
CA LEU A 64 22.88 9.46 -33.27
C LEU A 64 23.98 8.39 -33.24
N GLN A 65 25.20 8.74 -32.82
CA GLN A 65 26.32 7.80 -32.71
C GLN A 65 26.21 6.82 -31.53
N CYS A 66 25.36 7.10 -30.53
CA CYS A 66 25.14 6.20 -29.38
C CYS A 66 24.18 5.03 -29.68
N GLY A 67 23.34 5.13 -30.72
CA GLY A 67 22.38 4.08 -31.06
C GLY A 67 22.82 3.18 -32.21
N ARG A 68 22.27 1.96 -32.25
CA ARG A 68 22.51 0.98 -33.30
C ARG A 68 21.33 0.99 -34.27
N TRP A 69 21.28 1.96 -35.17
CA TRP A 69 20.10 2.20 -36.03
C TRP A 69 20.05 1.32 -37.29
N GLY A 70 21.13 0.60 -37.60
CA GLY A 70 21.22 -0.28 -38.77
C GLY A 70 20.86 0.45 -40.06
N PRO A 71 19.88 -0.03 -40.86
CA PRO A 71 19.49 0.63 -42.11
C PRO A 71 18.54 1.83 -41.91
N THR A 72 18.20 2.17 -40.67
CA THR A 72 17.21 3.21 -40.35
C THR A 72 17.88 4.54 -40.02
N ASN A 73 17.14 5.64 -40.17
CA ASN A 73 17.61 6.97 -39.85
C ASN A 73 16.61 7.65 -38.90
N PRO A 74 16.94 7.86 -37.62
CA PRO A 74 16.04 8.46 -36.66
C PRO A 74 15.83 9.96 -36.90
N SER A 75 14.61 10.42 -36.68
CA SER A 75 14.18 11.80 -36.85
C SER A 75 14.78 12.72 -35.78
N PRO A 76 14.90 14.03 -36.05
CA PRO A 76 15.43 14.97 -35.07
C PRO A 76 14.64 15.01 -33.75
N LEU A 77 13.31 14.84 -33.80
CA LEU A 77 12.46 14.80 -32.60
C LEU A 77 12.78 13.57 -31.75
N PHE A 78 12.90 12.40 -32.39
CA PHE A 78 13.27 11.16 -31.72
C PHE A 78 14.69 11.25 -31.15
N LEU A 79 15.67 11.72 -31.92
CA LEU A 79 17.06 11.86 -31.47
C LEU A 79 17.18 12.83 -30.29
N GLN A 80 16.41 13.91 -30.27
CA GLN A 80 16.42 14.85 -29.14
C GLN A 80 15.90 14.18 -27.86
N ALA A 81 14.80 13.42 -27.96
CA ALA A 81 14.28 12.67 -26.82
C ALA A 81 15.25 11.58 -26.36
N PHE A 82 15.86 10.86 -27.30
CA PHE A 82 16.89 9.86 -27.01
C PHE A 82 18.12 10.48 -26.34
N ALA A 83 18.59 11.64 -26.82
CA ALA A 83 19.71 12.38 -26.24
C ALA A 83 19.44 12.80 -24.79
N ASP A 84 18.22 13.23 -24.49
CA ASP A 84 17.82 13.62 -23.13
C ASP A 84 17.70 12.38 -22.23
N SER A 85 17.13 11.28 -22.72
CA SER A 85 17.08 10.00 -21.99
C SER A 85 18.48 9.43 -21.69
N LEU A 86 19.42 9.55 -22.64
CA LEU A 86 20.80 9.12 -22.46
C LEU A 86 21.52 9.90 -21.34
N GLN A 87 21.20 11.19 -21.18
CA GLN A 87 21.83 12.00 -20.13
C GLN A 87 21.58 11.47 -18.72
N CYS A 88 20.46 10.77 -18.49
CA CYS A 88 20.17 10.10 -17.22
C CYS A 88 21.20 9.01 -16.87
N LEU A 89 21.90 8.44 -17.86
CA LEU A 89 22.89 7.39 -17.64
C LEU A 89 24.20 7.90 -17.01
N ASN A 90 24.41 9.22 -16.94
CA ASN A 90 25.56 9.81 -16.24
C ASN A 90 25.57 9.46 -14.75
N GLU A 91 24.39 9.40 -14.14
CA GLU A 91 24.24 9.12 -12.72
C GLU A 91 24.18 7.63 -12.43
N ASP A 92 23.50 6.88 -13.30
CA ASP A 92 23.36 5.44 -13.21
C ASP A 92 23.32 4.82 -14.63
N PRO A 93 24.39 4.10 -15.05
CA PRO A 93 24.44 3.44 -16.35
C PRO A 93 23.29 2.45 -16.61
N LEU A 94 22.59 1.98 -15.58
CA LEU A 94 21.43 1.09 -15.69
C LEU A 94 20.10 1.77 -15.37
N ALA A 95 20.03 3.10 -15.37
CA ALA A 95 18.76 3.83 -15.18
C ALA A 95 17.70 3.50 -16.25
N GLY A 96 18.11 2.98 -17.41
CA GLY A 96 17.21 2.50 -18.46
C GLY A 96 16.84 1.02 -18.35
N VAL A 97 17.31 0.29 -17.33
CA VAL A 97 17.11 -1.17 -17.17
C VAL A 97 17.49 -1.95 -18.44
N VAL A 98 18.53 -1.49 -19.12
CA VAL A 98 19.09 -2.06 -20.35
C VAL A 98 20.57 -1.66 -20.40
N SER A 99 21.44 -2.53 -20.92
CA SER A 99 22.83 -2.15 -21.16
C SER A 99 22.88 -0.93 -22.10
N PRO A 100 23.66 0.14 -21.81
CA PRO A 100 23.67 1.36 -22.62
C PRO A 100 23.84 1.17 -24.15
N PRO A 101 24.68 0.24 -24.65
CA PRO A 101 24.83 -0.01 -26.09
C PRO A 101 23.59 -0.60 -26.77
N LEU A 102 22.61 -1.10 -26.00
CA LEU A 102 21.36 -1.67 -26.48
C LEU A 102 20.16 -0.72 -26.27
N MET A 103 20.37 0.46 -25.70
CA MET A 103 19.26 1.37 -25.40
C MET A 103 18.61 1.95 -26.67
N GLY A 104 19.40 2.27 -27.70
CA GLY A 104 18.93 2.70 -29.02
C GLY A 104 19.21 1.62 -30.09
N SER A 105 18.16 1.20 -30.81
CA SER A 105 18.20 0.08 -31.76
C SER A 105 17.21 0.31 -32.92
N HIS A 106 16.95 -0.73 -33.71
CA HIS A 106 15.90 -0.75 -34.71
C HIS A 106 15.20 -2.11 -34.74
N GLY A 107 14.01 -2.17 -35.32
CA GLY A 107 13.24 -3.40 -35.44
C GLY A 107 11.99 -3.21 -36.29
N THR A 108 11.21 -4.28 -36.44
CA THR A 108 9.88 -4.23 -37.05
C THR A 108 8.81 -4.40 -35.97
N MET A 109 7.58 -3.97 -36.26
CA MET A 109 6.44 -4.13 -35.36
C MET A 109 5.28 -4.79 -36.10
N PRO A 110 5.29 -6.13 -36.23
CA PRO A 110 4.35 -6.77 -37.14
C PRO A 110 2.89 -6.74 -36.71
N LEU A 111 2.63 -6.64 -35.41
CA LEU A 111 1.29 -6.67 -34.85
C LEU A 111 1.18 -5.66 -33.72
N THR A 112 0.08 -4.91 -33.72
CA THR A 112 -0.40 -4.18 -32.54
C THR A 112 -1.77 -4.71 -32.17
N VAL A 113 -1.99 -4.93 -30.88
CA VAL A 113 -3.27 -5.35 -30.31
C VAL A 113 -3.83 -4.24 -29.43
N ILE A 114 -5.06 -3.81 -29.68
CA ILE A 114 -5.84 -2.93 -28.80
C ILE A 114 -7.18 -3.60 -28.53
N ALA A 115 -7.29 -4.23 -27.37
CA ALA A 115 -8.33 -5.21 -27.11
C ALA A 115 -8.57 -5.41 -25.61
N PRO A 116 -9.66 -6.10 -25.22
CA PRO A 116 -9.82 -6.61 -23.87
C PRO A 116 -8.63 -7.47 -23.45
N LEU A 117 -8.34 -7.54 -22.15
CA LEU A 117 -7.16 -8.22 -21.61
C LEU A 117 -6.98 -9.66 -22.11
N ALA A 118 -8.08 -10.43 -22.20
CA ALA A 118 -8.03 -11.82 -22.67
C ALA A 118 -7.47 -11.94 -24.09
N ASP A 119 -7.79 -10.99 -24.98
CA ASP A 119 -7.32 -10.97 -26.36
C ASP A 119 -5.82 -10.66 -26.46
N VAL A 120 -5.30 -9.83 -25.57
CA VAL A 120 -3.84 -9.62 -25.48
C VAL A 120 -3.15 -10.93 -25.07
N MET A 121 -3.73 -11.66 -24.11
CA MET A 121 -3.17 -12.92 -23.61
C MET A 121 -3.33 -14.08 -24.59
N ARG A 122 -4.29 -14.03 -25.52
CA ARG A 122 -4.38 -14.98 -26.65
C ARG A 122 -3.16 -14.90 -27.56
N HIS A 123 -2.65 -13.71 -27.86
CA HIS A 123 -1.42 -13.57 -28.62
C HIS A 123 -0.22 -14.15 -27.87
N CYS A 124 -0.05 -13.80 -26.59
CA CYS A 124 1.02 -14.36 -25.76
C CYS A 124 0.94 -15.89 -25.66
N SER A 125 -0.27 -16.45 -25.55
CA SER A 125 -0.53 -17.90 -25.57
C SER A 125 -0.02 -18.56 -26.86
N ASN A 126 -0.32 -17.98 -28.02
CA ASN A 126 0.20 -18.44 -29.31
C ASN A 126 1.73 -18.37 -29.40
N LEU A 127 2.33 -17.24 -28.98
CA LEU A 127 3.79 -17.09 -28.94
C LEU A 127 4.46 -18.17 -28.06
N ILE A 128 3.90 -18.44 -26.89
CA ILE A 128 4.42 -19.46 -25.97
C ILE A 128 4.35 -20.85 -26.58
N VAL A 129 3.23 -21.21 -27.23
CA VAL A 129 3.09 -22.53 -27.86
C VAL A 129 4.06 -22.73 -29.03
N ARG A 130 4.40 -21.66 -29.76
CA ARG A 130 5.36 -21.69 -30.86
C ARG A 130 6.82 -21.75 -30.41
N ALA A 131 7.11 -21.46 -29.13
CA ALA A 131 8.47 -21.41 -28.62
C ALA A 131 9.24 -22.72 -28.88
N GLU A 132 10.47 -22.57 -29.40
CA GLU A 132 11.34 -23.68 -29.75
C GLU A 132 12.33 -24.00 -28.61
N LYS A 133 12.82 -22.96 -27.94
CA LYS A 133 13.96 -23.00 -27.02
C LYS A 133 13.65 -22.38 -25.67
N GLU A 134 13.04 -21.20 -25.64
CA GLU A 134 12.80 -20.46 -24.41
C GLU A 134 11.66 -19.45 -24.44
N VAL A 135 11.12 -19.18 -23.25
CA VAL A 135 10.12 -18.15 -22.98
C VAL A 135 10.54 -17.38 -21.73
N PHE A 136 10.45 -16.06 -21.80
CA PHE A 136 10.56 -15.16 -20.66
C PHE A 136 9.28 -14.33 -20.55
N PHE A 137 8.53 -14.47 -19.47
CA PHE A 137 7.26 -13.78 -19.28
C PHE A 137 7.29 -12.97 -17.97
N ILE A 138 7.16 -11.65 -18.08
CA ILE A 138 7.16 -10.74 -16.93
C ILE A 138 5.83 -9.99 -16.91
N THR A 139 5.22 -9.91 -15.73
CA THR A 139 4.00 -9.13 -15.46
C THR A 139 4.06 -8.53 -14.06
N CYS A 140 3.08 -7.70 -13.69
CA CYS A 140 2.96 -7.19 -12.31
C CYS A 140 2.03 -8.07 -11.49
N SER A 141 0.71 -7.99 -11.72
CA SER A 141 -0.26 -8.79 -10.99
C SER A 141 -0.51 -10.14 -11.66
N TRP A 142 -0.69 -11.18 -10.84
CA TRP A 142 -1.03 -12.53 -11.27
C TRP A 142 -2.15 -13.11 -10.40
N ALA A 143 -3.26 -13.54 -11.02
CA ALA A 143 -4.35 -14.23 -10.35
C ALA A 143 -5.04 -15.25 -11.27
N PRO A 144 -5.63 -16.33 -10.72
CA PRO A 144 -6.45 -17.26 -11.48
C PRO A 144 -7.55 -16.51 -12.24
N SER A 145 -7.60 -16.72 -13.56
CA SER A 145 -8.40 -15.93 -14.51
C SER A 145 -8.41 -16.59 -15.88
N VAL A 146 -9.25 -16.13 -16.81
CA VAL A 146 -9.19 -16.58 -18.22
C VAL A 146 -7.81 -16.31 -18.80
N ALA A 147 -7.29 -15.11 -18.57
CA ALA A 147 -5.96 -14.68 -19.00
C ALA A 147 -4.84 -15.58 -18.47
N GLN A 148 -4.85 -15.89 -17.17
CA GLN A 148 -3.88 -16.78 -16.55
C GLN A 148 -4.01 -18.21 -17.08
N ALA A 149 -5.23 -18.69 -17.29
CA ALA A 149 -5.50 -20.03 -17.80
C ALA A 149 -5.03 -20.20 -19.25
N LEU A 150 -5.12 -19.17 -20.09
CA LEU A 150 -4.50 -19.16 -21.44
C LEU A 150 -2.98 -19.39 -21.34
N ILE A 151 -2.29 -18.65 -20.48
CA ILE A 151 -0.84 -18.81 -20.28
C ILE A 151 -0.51 -20.20 -19.70
N LYS A 152 -1.24 -20.67 -18.69
CA LYS A 152 -1.08 -22.03 -18.13
C LYS A 152 -1.20 -23.10 -19.22
N ASN A 153 -2.25 -23.04 -20.02
CA ASN A 153 -2.55 -24.06 -21.02
C ASN A 153 -1.59 -23.99 -22.20
N SER A 154 -1.08 -22.80 -22.54
CA SER A 154 -0.01 -22.64 -23.53
C SER A 154 1.28 -23.36 -23.11
N LEU A 155 1.66 -23.31 -21.83
CA LEU A 155 2.83 -24.04 -21.31
C LEU A 155 2.63 -25.56 -21.36
N ILE A 156 1.42 -26.02 -21.05
CA ILE A 156 1.04 -27.45 -21.15
C ILE A 156 1.12 -27.92 -22.61
N GLU A 157 0.58 -27.15 -23.55
CA GLU A 157 0.64 -27.49 -24.97
C GLU A 157 2.07 -27.42 -25.51
N LEU A 158 2.83 -26.39 -25.14
CA LEU A 158 4.25 -26.27 -25.46
C LEU A 158 5.02 -27.52 -25.02
N SER A 159 4.81 -28.00 -23.80
CA SER A 159 5.43 -29.23 -23.29
C SER A 159 5.04 -30.46 -24.12
N LYS A 160 3.76 -30.58 -24.53
CA LYS A 160 3.31 -31.68 -25.40
C LYS A 160 4.01 -31.64 -26.76
N ARG A 161 4.06 -30.47 -27.40
CA ARG A 161 4.70 -30.27 -28.71
C ARG A 161 6.21 -30.53 -28.63
N ALA A 162 6.87 -30.01 -27.58
CA ALA A 162 8.28 -30.23 -27.32
C ALA A 162 8.59 -31.73 -27.18
N GLY A 163 7.77 -32.47 -26.43
CA GLY A 163 7.90 -33.92 -26.26
C GLY A 163 7.78 -34.72 -27.56
N ARG A 164 6.86 -34.34 -28.46
CA ARG A 164 6.71 -34.99 -29.78
C ARG A 164 7.97 -34.86 -30.64
N THR A 165 8.68 -33.74 -30.49
CA THR A 165 9.94 -33.46 -31.20
C THR A 165 11.19 -33.84 -30.40
N GLY A 166 11.05 -34.45 -29.22
CA GLY A 166 12.17 -34.84 -28.37
C GLY A 166 13.01 -33.66 -27.83
N ARG A 167 12.45 -32.45 -27.76
CA ARG A 167 13.13 -31.24 -27.27
C ARG A 167 12.64 -30.85 -25.87
N ARG A 168 13.41 -30.00 -25.20
CA ARG A 168 13.01 -29.30 -23.95
C ARG A 168 13.05 -27.81 -24.16
N VAL A 169 12.16 -27.08 -23.49
CA VAL A 169 12.05 -25.61 -23.55
C VAL A 169 12.24 -25.03 -22.16
N VAL A 170 12.92 -23.89 -22.05
CA VAL A 170 13.11 -23.20 -20.77
C VAL A 170 12.10 -22.07 -20.62
N ALA A 171 11.31 -22.06 -19.55
CA ALA A 171 10.34 -21.00 -19.28
C ALA A 171 10.69 -20.25 -17.98
N LYS A 172 10.80 -18.92 -18.05
CA LYS A 172 11.01 -18.05 -16.89
C LYS A 172 9.81 -17.13 -16.72
N ILE A 173 9.18 -17.17 -15.54
CA ILE A 173 8.04 -16.31 -15.23
C ILE A 173 8.37 -15.42 -14.04
N MET A 174 8.08 -14.13 -14.15
CA MET A 174 8.20 -13.17 -13.06
C MET A 174 6.91 -12.38 -12.85
N TYR A 175 6.51 -12.21 -11.59
CA TYR A 175 5.40 -11.34 -11.18
C TYR A 175 5.75 -10.59 -9.88
N ASP A 176 4.98 -9.55 -9.52
CA ASP A 176 5.12 -8.91 -8.21
C ASP A 176 4.23 -9.62 -7.19
N LYS A 177 4.84 -10.05 -6.09
CA LYS A 177 4.10 -10.44 -4.89
C LYS A 177 4.88 -10.01 -3.66
N PRO A 178 4.40 -9.00 -2.91
CA PRO A 178 5.10 -8.52 -1.74
C PRO A 178 5.05 -9.57 -0.62
N GLY A 179 6.18 -9.77 0.02
CA GLY A 179 6.34 -10.64 1.18
C GLY A 179 7.44 -10.14 2.12
N PRO A 180 7.45 -10.59 3.39
CA PRO A 180 8.46 -10.17 4.36
C PRO A 180 9.91 -10.45 3.91
N CYS A 181 10.13 -11.49 3.10
CA CYS A 181 11.45 -11.86 2.59
C CYS A 181 12.02 -10.84 1.59
N ASN A 182 11.19 -10.00 0.97
CA ASN A 182 11.63 -9.00 0.00
C ASN A 182 12.47 -7.87 0.63
N ALA A 183 12.43 -7.71 1.96
CA ALA A 183 13.30 -6.78 2.69
C ALA A 183 14.78 -7.19 2.67
N ILE A 184 15.08 -8.48 2.50
CA ILE A 184 16.44 -9.05 2.51
C ILE A 184 16.91 -9.26 1.07
N ASN A 185 16.04 -9.81 0.23
CA ASN A 185 16.32 -10.00 -1.19
C ASN A 185 15.05 -9.66 -2.00
N PRO A 186 15.05 -8.61 -2.81
CA PRO A 186 13.90 -8.24 -3.64
C PRO A 186 13.42 -9.35 -4.58
N HIS A 187 14.32 -10.23 -5.05
CA HIS A 187 14.06 -11.27 -6.05
C HIS A 187 13.94 -12.66 -5.41
N GLN A 188 12.72 -13.11 -5.15
CA GLN A 188 12.42 -14.36 -4.43
C GLN A 188 12.02 -15.48 -5.38
N PHE A 189 12.74 -16.61 -5.39
CA PHE A 189 12.29 -17.82 -6.09
C PHE A 189 10.98 -18.35 -5.49
N VAL A 190 10.04 -18.70 -6.37
CA VAL A 190 8.76 -19.29 -6.01
C VAL A 190 8.84 -20.79 -6.26
N LYS A 191 8.69 -21.58 -5.19
CA LYS A 191 8.80 -23.05 -5.26
C LYS A 191 7.60 -23.66 -5.99
N PRO A 192 7.74 -24.84 -6.61
CA PRO A 192 6.64 -25.55 -7.29
C PRO A 192 5.35 -25.61 -6.49
N LYS A 193 5.41 -26.07 -5.24
CA LYS A 193 4.25 -26.14 -4.34
C LYS A 193 3.52 -24.80 -4.17
N SER A 194 4.23 -23.67 -4.30
CA SER A 194 3.64 -22.34 -4.17
C SER A 194 2.99 -21.88 -5.48
N TYR A 195 3.66 -22.01 -6.63
CA TYR A 195 3.09 -21.56 -7.90
C TYR A 195 2.00 -22.49 -8.44
N THR A 196 1.97 -23.77 -8.04
CA THR A 196 0.87 -24.71 -8.36
C THR A 196 -0.32 -24.59 -7.41
N SER A 197 -0.25 -23.68 -6.42
CA SER A 197 -1.39 -23.46 -5.52
C SER A 197 -2.57 -22.82 -6.25
N LYS A 198 -3.78 -23.01 -5.74
CA LYS A 198 -5.01 -22.39 -6.27
C LYS A 198 -4.97 -20.86 -6.39
N ALA A 199 -4.00 -20.19 -5.77
CA ALA A 199 -3.87 -18.73 -5.81
C ALA A 199 -2.97 -18.22 -6.95
N ILE A 200 -2.25 -19.11 -7.64
CA ILE A 200 -1.36 -18.78 -8.77
C ILE A 200 -1.68 -19.67 -9.97
N ASP A 201 -1.93 -20.95 -9.72
CA ASP A 201 -2.42 -21.94 -10.68
C ASP A 201 -1.55 -22.14 -11.95
N LEU A 202 -0.23 -22.01 -11.81
CA LEU A 202 0.73 -22.42 -12.84
C LEU A 202 0.87 -23.96 -12.87
N PRO A 203 1.26 -24.56 -14.02
CA PRO A 203 1.32 -26.01 -14.16
C PRO A 203 2.43 -26.62 -13.30
N SER A 204 2.21 -27.83 -12.79
CA SER A 204 3.22 -28.58 -12.04
C SER A 204 4.31 -29.15 -12.96
N PRO A 205 5.52 -29.43 -12.45
CA PRO A 205 6.57 -30.07 -13.25
C PRO A 205 6.12 -31.37 -13.95
N GLU A 206 5.18 -32.11 -13.35
CA GLU A 206 4.60 -33.33 -13.90
C GLU A 206 3.62 -33.08 -15.06
N GLU A 207 2.94 -31.93 -15.08
CA GLU A 207 2.04 -31.51 -16.17
C GLU A 207 2.83 -31.01 -17.40
N ILE A 208 4.05 -30.53 -17.18
CA ILE A 208 4.93 -29.98 -18.22
C ILE A 208 6.33 -30.64 -18.25
N PRO A 209 6.44 -31.98 -18.46
CA PRO A 209 7.70 -32.70 -18.32
C PRO A 209 8.81 -32.30 -19.32
N ASN A 210 8.45 -31.61 -20.40
CA ASN A 210 9.37 -31.13 -21.43
C ASN A 210 9.60 -29.60 -21.37
N VAL A 211 9.08 -28.92 -20.34
CA VAL A 211 9.35 -27.49 -20.09
C VAL A 211 9.99 -27.33 -18.71
N ASP A 212 11.15 -26.69 -18.68
CA ASP A 212 11.85 -26.33 -17.45
C ASP A 212 11.37 -24.96 -16.96
N LEU A 213 10.35 -24.96 -16.08
CA LEU A 213 9.74 -23.75 -15.54
C LEU A 213 10.45 -23.25 -14.27
N GLU A 214 10.86 -21.98 -14.26
CA GLU A 214 11.36 -21.26 -13.08
C GLU A 214 10.55 -19.98 -12.85
N VAL A 215 10.18 -19.73 -11.59
CA VAL A 215 9.29 -18.62 -11.22
C VAL A 215 9.94 -17.75 -10.15
N VAL A 216 9.94 -16.43 -10.34
CA VAL A 216 10.48 -15.45 -9.39
C VAL A 216 9.44 -14.38 -9.07
N SER A 217 9.40 -13.93 -7.81
CA SER A 217 8.70 -12.73 -7.39
C SER A 217 9.69 -11.58 -7.20
N LEU A 218 9.43 -10.41 -7.78
CA LEU A 218 10.21 -9.19 -7.58
C LEU A 218 9.38 -8.12 -6.87
N HIS A 219 9.87 -7.67 -5.71
CA HIS A 219 9.28 -6.55 -4.99
C HIS A 219 10.34 -5.74 -4.23
N ARG A 220 10.35 -4.39 -4.36
CA ARG A 220 11.29 -3.49 -3.68
C ARG A 220 10.56 -2.57 -2.69
N ILE A 221 10.49 -3.04 -1.46
CA ILE A 221 9.97 -2.27 -0.31
C ILE A 221 10.65 -0.88 -0.28
N PHE A 222 9.94 0.24 -0.15
CA PHE A 222 8.56 0.44 0.26
C PHE A 222 7.57 0.78 -0.86
N LEU A 223 8.02 1.47 -1.91
CA LEU A 223 7.16 1.93 -3.01
C LEU A 223 7.51 1.32 -4.37
N GLY A 224 8.65 0.62 -4.44
CA GLY A 224 9.15 0.03 -5.68
C GLY A 224 8.47 -1.29 -5.97
N THR A 225 7.76 -1.35 -7.09
CA THR A 225 7.04 -2.53 -7.56
C THR A 225 7.54 -2.92 -8.94
N LEU A 226 7.50 -4.22 -9.26
CA LEU A 226 7.67 -4.66 -10.64
C LEU A 226 6.40 -4.30 -11.40
N HIS A 227 6.49 -3.31 -12.29
CA HIS A 227 5.38 -2.89 -13.14
C HIS A 227 5.67 -3.04 -14.64
N ALA A 228 6.83 -3.58 -15.03
CA ALA A 228 7.08 -3.98 -16.42
C ALA A 228 6.22 -5.19 -16.81
N LYS A 229 5.64 -5.18 -18.03
CA LYS A 229 4.95 -6.33 -18.60
C LYS A 229 5.40 -6.61 -20.03
N PHE A 230 6.00 -7.77 -20.25
CA PHE A 230 6.48 -8.17 -21.56
C PHE A 230 6.72 -9.68 -21.63
N CYS A 231 6.69 -10.22 -22.85
CA CYS A 231 7.02 -11.61 -23.16
C CYS A 231 8.15 -11.63 -24.19
N VAL A 232 9.16 -12.48 -24.01
CA VAL A 232 10.22 -12.71 -24.99
C VAL A 232 10.24 -14.19 -25.32
N VAL A 233 10.19 -14.52 -26.60
CA VAL A 233 10.21 -15.90 -27.08
C VAL A 233 11.44 -16.13 -27.95
N ASP A 234 12.22 -17.14 -27.59
CA ASP A 234 13.42 -17.62 -28.28
C ASP A 234 14.51 -16.56 -28.54
N ARG A 235 14.40 -15.37 -27.95
CA ARG A 235 15.17 -14.16 -28.29
C ARG A 235 14.98 -13.73 -29.76
N LYS A 236 13.83 -14.05 -30.32
CA LYS A 236 13.43 -13.77 -31.71
C LYS A 236 12.31 -12.74 -31.78
N ILE A 237 11.37 -12.85 -30.84
CA ILE A 237 10.14 -12.07 -30.76
C ILE A 237 10.04 -11.50 -29.34
N ALA A 238 9.56 -10.27 -29.22
CA ALA A 238 9.11 -9.72 -27.96
C ALA A 238 7.73 -9.07 -28.09
N ALA A 239 6.91 -9.22 -27.05
CA ALA A 239 5.64 -8.52 -26.90
C ALA A 239 5.74 -7.57 -25.69
N VAL A 240 5.55 -6.27 -25.90
CA VAL A 240 5.53 -5.24 -24.83
C VAL A 240 4.09 -4.84 -24.55
N MET A 241 3.67 -4.96 -23.28
CA MET A 241 2.25 -4.98 -22.90
C MET A 241 1.91 -3.91 -21.86
N SER A 242 0.65 -3.46 -21.86
CA SER A 242 0.10 -2.62 -20.79
C SER A 242 -0.59 -3.41 -19.67
N ASN A 243 -0.97 -4.66 -19.93
CA ASN A 243 -1.90 -5.43 -19.09
C ASN A 243 -1.22 -6.34 -18.06
N ASN A 244 -1.96 -6.61 -16.98
CA ASN A 244 -1.61 -7.65 -16.01
C ASN A 244 -2.11 -9.04 -16.44
N THR A 245 -1.90 -10.06 -15.60
CA THR A 245 -2.39 -11.42 -15.82
C THR A 245 -3.48 -11.76 -14.79
N GLU A 246 -4.63 -11.09 -14.91
CA GLU A 246 -5.85 -11.30 -14.10
C GLU A 246 -7.10 -10.82 -14.87
N ASP A 247 -8.28 -11.32 -14.52
CA ASP A 247 -9.55 -10.86 -15.13
C ASP A 247 -9.89 -9.45 -14.64
N ASN A 248 -10.28 -8.57 -15.56
CA ASN A 248 -10.74 -7.21 -15.32
C ASN A 248 -11.49 -6.65 -16.54
N ASP A 249 -11.95 -5.41 -16.43
CA ASP A 249 -12.73 -4.68 -17.42
C ASP A 249 -11.91 -3.77 -18.35
N ASN A 250 -10.60 -4.01 -18.44
CA ASN A 250 -9.70 -3.10 -19.15
C ASN A 250 -9.65 -3.36 -20.66
N LEU A 251 -9.72 -2.28 -21.43
CA LEU A 251 -9.11 -2.19 -22.75
C LEU A 251 -7.61 -1.90 -22.60
N GLU A 252 -6.79 -2.71 -23.27
CA GLU A 252 -5.35 -2.77 -23.11
C GLU A 252 -4.64 -2.66 -24.48
N MET A 253 -3.33 -2.45 -24.48
CA MET A 253 -2.50 -2.35 -25.68
C MET A 253 -1.25 -3.22 -25.57
N MET A 254 -0.90 -3.90 -26.66
CA MET A 254 0.34 -4.67 -26.81
C MET A 254 0.94 -4.45 -28.20
N VAL A 255 2.27 -4.40 -28.26
CA VAL A 255 3.01 -4.39 -29.52
C VAL A 255 3.92 -5.61 -29.60
N HIS A 256 3.85 -6.31 -30.71
CA HIS A 256 4.79 -7.36 -31.07
C HIS A 256 5.94 -6.71 -31.83
N VAL A 257 7.19 -6.99 -31.45
CA VAL A 257 8.38 -6.52 -32.15
C VAL A 257 9.35 -7.65 -32.48
N GLU A 258 10.04 -7.49 -33.61
CA GLU A 258 11.08 -8.41 -34.09
C GLU A 258 12.35 -7.65 -34.50
N GLY A 259 13.45 -8.40 -34.66
CA GLY A 259 14.75 -7.87 -35.07
C GLY A 259 15.60 -7.38 -33.89
N PRO A 260 16.64 -6.55 -34.13
CA PRO A 260 17.65 -6.18 -33.14
C PRO A 260 17.12 -5.57 -31.84
N ILE A 261 15.97 -4.91 -31.85
CA ILE A 261 15.32 -4.39 -30.63
C ILE A 261 14.99 -5.50 -29.60
N VAL A 262 14.82 -6.74 -30.04
CA VAL A 262 14.58 -7.88 -29.15
C VAL A 262 15.80 -8.16 -28.26
N ASP A 263 17.01 -7.87 -28.72
CA ASP A 263 18.22 -7.96 -27.87
C ASP A 263 18.14 -6.98 -26.70
N SER A 264 17.59 -5.78 -26.90
CA SER A 264 17.38 -4.78 -25.85
C SER A 264 16.38 -5.27 -24.80
N ILE A 265 15.24 -5.82 -25.23
CA ILE A 265 14.19 -6.32 -24.32
C ILE A 265 14.65 -7.60 -23.59
N TYR A 266 15.41 -8.46 -24.28
CA TYR A 266 16.01 -9.63 -23.67
C TYR A 266 17.05 -9.27 -22.60
N ASP A 267 17.88 -8.25 -22.85
CA ASP A 267 18.82 -7.70 -21.87
C ASP A 267 18.07 -7.11 -20.66
N THR A 268 16.97 -6.40 -20.89
CA THR A 268 16.05 -5.94 -19.82
C THR A 268 15.47 -7.10 -19.01
N ALA A 269 15.10 -8.22 -19.64
CA ALA A 269 14.64 -9.43 -18.94
C ALA A 269 15.70 -9.94 -17.97
N LEU A 270 16.96 -10.05 -18.43
CA LEU A 270 18.08 -10.51 -17.64
C LEU A 270 18.39 -9.55 -16.47
N ILE A 271 18.41 -8.24 -16.74
CA ILE A 271 18.65 -7.20 -15.73
C ILE A 271 17.56 -7.22 -14.65
N THR A 272 16.31 -7.41 -15.07
CA THR A 272 15.15 -7.52 -14.15
C THR A 272 15.19 -8.83 -13.36
N TRP A 273 15.71 -9.92 -13.94
CA TRP A 273 15.74 -11.22 -13.28
C TRP A 273 16.72 -11.29 -12.10
N GLN A 274 17.94 -10.75 -12.30
CA GLN A 274 19.11 -10.76 -11.40
C GLN A 274 19.63 -12.12 -10.90
N ASN A 275 18.74 -13.05 -10.59
CA ASN A 275 19.05 -14.35 -10.01
C ASN A 275 19.78 -15.28 -10.99
N ALA A 276 20.45 -16.31 -10.45
CA ALA A 276 20.98 -17.39 -11.28
C ALA A 276 19.87 -18.02 -12.14
N LEU A 277 20.20 -18.38 -13.39
CA LEU A 277 19.27 -18.97 -14.34
C LEU A 277 19.37 -20.49 -14.27
N HIS A 278 18.33 -21.17 -13.76
CA HIS A 278 18.31 -22.63 -13.63
C HIS A 278 17.07 -23.27 -14.31
N PRO A 279 17.22 -24.03 -15.41
CA PRO A 279 18.43 -24.13 -16.25
C PRO A 279 18.72 -22.79 -16.96
N LYS A 280 19.90 -22.73 -17.59
CA LYS A 280 20.36 -21.58 -18.39
C LYS A 280 19.47 -21.39 -19.62
N LEU A 281 19.36 -20.16 -20.08
CA LEU A 281 18.60 -19.80 -21.29
C LEU A 281 19.34 -20.30 -22.55
N PRO A 282 18.75 -21.20 -23.37
CA PRO A 282 19.40 -21.74 -24.56
C PRO A 282 19.76 -20.70 -25.64
N SER A 283 19.07 -19.56 -25.71
CA SER A 283 19.33 -18.51 -26.70
C SER A 283 20.32 -17.43 -26.24
N LEU A 284 21.04 -17.63 -25.12
CA LEU A 284 22.09 -16.70 -24.68
C LEU A 284 23.13 -16.42 -25.77
N GLN A 285 23.46 -17.44 -26.57
CA GLN A 285 24.49 -17.39 -27.62
C GLN A 285 23.94 -17.10 -29.02
N THR A 286 22.64 -16.81 -29.15
CA THR A 286 22.01 -16.51 -30.45
C THR A 286 21.30 -15.15 -30.38
N PRO A 287 22.03 -14.04 -30.52
CA PRO A 287 21.45 -12.70 -30.53
C PRO A 287 20.42 -12.50 -31.65
N ALA A 288 19.41 -11.68 -31.40
CA ALA A 288 18.38 -11.34 -32.38
C ALA A 288 18.99 -10.64 -33.61
N THR A 289 20.04 -9.85 -33.39
CA THR A 289 20.87 -9.22 -34.42
C THR A 289 21.43 -10.20 -35.47
N GLU A 290 21.59 -11.48 -35.13
CA GLU A 290 22.10 -12.52 -36.04
C GLU A 290 20.98 -13.41 -36.62
N GLY A 291 19.75 -13.32 -36.09
CA GLY A 291 18.64 -14.24 -36.36
C GLY A 291 17.74 -13.89 -37.56
N GLY A 292 17.86 -12.68 -38.12
CA GLY A 292 16.98 -12.20 -39.20
C GLY A 292 15.57 -11.81 -38.75
N LEU A 293 14.71 -11.38 -39.69
CA LEU A 293 13.30 -11.06 -39.44
C LEU A 293 12.44 -12.32 -39.61
N HIS A 294 11.76 -12.76 -38.55
CA HIS A 294 11.04 -14.03 -38.53
C HIS A 294 9.77 -14.03 -39.36
N THR A 295 9.03 -12.92 -39.36
CA THR A 295 7.83 -12.74 -40.20
C THR A 295 8.12 -12.67 -41.70
N SER A 296 9.39 -12.55 -42.14
CA SER A 296 9.76 -12.43 -43.57
C SER A 296 10.34 -13.69 -44.21
N THR A 297 10.64 -14.75 -43.45
CA THR A 297 11.42 -15.91 -43.94
C THR A 297 10.64 -17.04 -44.61
N ASP A 298 9.30 -16.99 -44.71
CA ASP A 298 8.49 -18.06 -45.33
C ASP A 298 8.26 -17.91 -46.85
N SER A 299 9.09 -17.14 -47.57
CA SER A 299 8.97 -16.99 -49.03
C SER A 299 9.82 -17.97 -49.86
N SER A 300 10.48 -18.96 -49.25
CA SER A 300 11.30 -19.93 -50.00
C SER A 300 10.55 -21.17 -50.49
N THR A 301 9.29 -21.03 -50.94
CA THR A 301 8.65 -22.00 -51.85
C THR A 301 7.35 -21.41 -52.40
N THR A 302 7.41 -20.63 -53.48
CA THR A 302 6.54 -20.76 -54.68
C THR A 302 6.79 -19.60 -55.65
N THR A 303 7.02 -20.00 -56.89
CA THR A 303 6.98 -19.27 -58.17
C THR A 303 6.67 -17.77 -58.17
N GLU A 304 7.57 -17.02 -58.82
CA GLU A 304 7.37 -15.73 -59.47
C GLU A 304 6.01 -15.65 -60.17
N ASN A 305 5.01 -15.06 -59.50
CA ASN A 305 3.85 -14.34 -60.01
C ASN A 305 2.78 -14.31 -58.91
N GLU A 306 2.93 -13.37 -57.98
CA GLU A 306 1.87 -12.63 -57.29
C GLU A 306 2.53 -11.87 -56.13
N ALA A 307 2.42 -10.55 -56.15
CA ALA A 307 2.86 -9.70 -55.05
C ALA A 307 1.96 -10.00 -53.83
N SER A 308 2.32 -10.98 -53.00
CA SER A 308 1.58 -11.41 -51.81
C SER A 308 1.64 -10.32 -50.73
N HIS A 309 0.67 -9.42 -50.59
CA HIS A 309 -0.66 -9.63 -50.02
C HIS A 309 -0.70 -9.94 -48.51
N LEU A 310 0.12 -9.27 -47.70
CA LEU A 310 -0.34 -8.82 -46.37
C LEU A 310 -1.24 -7.59 -46.59
N ARG A 311 -2.45 -7.80 -47.11
CA ARG A 311 -3.45 -6.74 -47.30
C ARG A 311 -3.84 -6.20 -45.92
N ASP A 312 -4.13 -4.89 -45.86
CA ASP A 312 -4.80 -4.24 -44.74
C ASP A 312 -5.84 -5.16 -44.11
N PHE A 313 -5.57 -5.67 -42.92
CA PHE A 313 -6.48 -6.54 -42.16
C PHE A 313 -7.71 -5.76 -41.63
N THR A 314 -8.02 -4.60 -42.19
CA THR A 314 -9.08 -3.69 -41.73
C THR A 314 -10.47 -4.11 -42.18
N THR A 315 -10.59 -5.08 -43.09
CA THR A 315 -11.89 -5.56 -43.57
C THR A 315 -12.19 -6.90 -42.92
N ILE A 316 -13.25 -6.99 -42.09
CA ILE A 316 -13.89 -8.28 -41.80
C ILE A 316 -14.28 -8.83 -43.18
N GLN A 317 -13.55 -9.83 -43.67
CA GLN A 317 -13.93 -10.47 -44.93
C GLN A 317 -15.33 -11.05 -44.72
N ALA A 318 -16.33 -10.37 -45.27
CA ALA A 318 -17.66 -10.90 -45.54
C ALA A 318 -17.63 -11.95 -46.65
N ASP A 319 -16.57 -12.75 -46.70
CA ASP A 319 -16.45 -13.87 -47.60
C ASP A 319 -16.88 -15.10 -46.82
N ASN A 320 -17.86 -15.83 -47.37
CA ASN A 320 -18.52 -17.10 -47.01
C ASN A 320 -17.71 -18.22 -46.31
N GLN A 321 -16.70 -17.91 -45.51
CA GLN A 321 -15.88 -18.83 -44.74
C GLN A 321 -16.55 -19.12 -43.40
N LYS A 322 -16.50 -20.39 -42.99
CA LYS A 322 -17.06 -20.82 -41.70
C LYS A 322 -16.36 -20.08 -40.55
N PRO A 323 -17.10 -19.60 -39.53
CA PRO A 323 -16.51 -18.99 -38.35
C PRO A 323 -15.45 -19.92 -37.74
N LEU A 324 -14.28 -19.36 -37.44
CA LEU A 324 -13.23 -20.09 -36.74
C LEU A 324 -13.59 -20.18 -35.24
N PRO A 325 -13.37 -21.33 -34.60
CA PRO A 325 -13.64 -21.46 -33.18
C PRO A 325 -12.70 -20.55 -32.36
N GLU A 326 -13.26 -19.91 -31.34
CA GLU A 326 -12.55 -18.97 -30.48
C GLU A 326 -11.55 -19.70 -29.56
N HIS A 327 -10.37 -19.12 -29.35
CA HIS A 327 -9.35 -19.70 -28.48
C HIS A 327 -9.72 -19.48 -27.01
N PHE A 328 -10.25 -20.52 -26.37
CA PHE A 328 -10.53 -20.54 -24.93
C PHE A 328 -9.57 -21.46 -24.17
N PRO A 329 -9.42 -21.30 -22.85
CA PRO A 329 -8.61 -22.23 -22.05
C PRO A 329 -9.11 -23.69 -22.13
N ASP A 330 -10.42 -23.92 -22.08
CA ASP A 330 -11.05 -25.25 -22.13
C ASP A 330 -11.22 -25.81 -23.54
N CYS A 331 -11.22 -24.93 -24.56
CA CYS A 331 -11.22 -25.28 -25.98
C CYS A 331 -10.09 -24.53 -26.72
N PRO A 332 -8.82 -24.96 -26.56
CA PRO A 332 -7.70 -24.21 -27.09
C PRO A 332 -7.52 -24.39 -28.60
N HIS A 333 -7.27 -23.28 -29.29
CA HIS A 333 -6.97 -23.22 -30.71
C HIS A 333 -5.73 -22.35 -30.90
N TYR A 334 -4.61 -22.99 -31.19
CA TYR A 334 -3.33 -22.31 -31.41
C TYR A 334 -3.07 -22.18 -32.91
N ASP A 335 -2.77 -20.98 -33.36
CA ASP A 335 -2.47 -20.67 -34.75
C ASP A 335 -0.95 -20.72 -34.99
N ASP A 336 -0.54 -21.09 -36.20
CA ASP A 336 0.88 -21.28 -36.53
C ASP A 336 1.59 -19.95 -36.85
N ASP A 337 0.86 -18.92 -37.28
CA ASP A 337 1.38 -17.61 -37.66
C ASP A 337 0.44 -16.45 -37.24
N ILE A 338 0.90 -15.20 -37.42
CA ILE A 338 0.13 -13.98 -37.08
C ILE A 338 -1.12 -13.86 -37.97
N GLU A 339 -1.06 -14.29 -39.23
CA GLU A 339 -2.19 -14.18 -40.15
C GLU A 339 -3.38 -15.04 -39.70
N GLY A 340 -3.11 -16.27 -39.27
CA GLY A 340 -4.08 -17.18 -38.65
C GLY A 340 -4.66 -16.61 -37.37
N GLU A 341 -3.82 -16.02 -36.51
CA GLU A 341 -4.29 -15.33 -35.29
C GLU A 341 -5.23 -14.18 -35.61
N VAL A 342 -4.86 -13.32 -36.56
CA VAL A 342 -5.68 -12.18 -36.99
C VAL A 342 -7.01 -12.66 -37.56
N LYS A 343 -7.00 -13.68 -38.43
CA LYS A 343 -8.23 -14.30 -38.98
C LYS A 343 -9.13 -14.86 -37.87
N ARG A 344 -8.56 -15.60 -36.93
CA ARG A 344 -9.33 -16.15 -35.79
C ARG A 344 -9.89 -15.04 -34.91
N MET A 345 -9.08 -14.03 -34.59
CA MET A 345 -9.53 -12.93 -33.76
C MET A 345 -10.63 -12.11 -34.42
N GLN A 346 -10.51 -11.81 -35.71
CA GLN A 346 -11.60 -11.14 -36.44
C GLN A 346 -12.87 -12.00 -36.47
N SER A 347 -12.74 -13.31 -36.60
CA SER A 347 -13.89 -14.24 -36.50
C SER A 347 -14.54 -14.23 -35.11
N CYS A 348 -13.83 -13.92 -34.03
CA CYS A 348 -14.40 -13.84 -32.68
C CYS A 348 -15.36 -12.65 -32.52
N TYR A 349 -15.14 -11.59 -33.30
CA TYR A 349 -15.94 -10.36 -33.34
C TYR A 349 -16.99 -10.38 -34.47
N ALA A 350 -17.09 -11.47 -35.23
CA ALA A 350 -18.13 -11.67 -36.22
C ALA A 350 -19.52 -11.84 -35.57
N LEU A 351 -20.55 -11.47 -36.34
CA LEU A 351 -21.96 -11.60 -35.95
C LEU A 351 -22.37 -13.05 -35.77
N LYS A 352 -23.03 -13.36 -34.67
CA LYS A 352 -23.78 -14.62 -34.49
C LYS A 352 -25.24 -14.46 -34.95
N GLU A 353 -25.93 -15.58 -35.16
CA GLU A 353 -27.33 -15.56 -35.59
C GLU A 353 -28.21 -14.78 -34.59
N GLY A 354 -28.91 -13.75 -35.08
CA GLY A 354 -29.75 -12.87 -34.26
C GLY A 354 -29.01 -11.80 -33.45
N GLU A 355 -27.69 -11.66 -33.62
CA GLU A 355 -26.84 -10.67 -32.94
C GLU A 355 -26.62 -9.42 -33.83
N SER A 356 -26.62 -8.23 -33.24
CA SER A 356 -26.16 -6.98 -33.89
C SER A 356 -24.64 -6.79 -33.77
N ARG A 357 -24.02 -5.87 -34.52
CA ARG A 357 -22.56 -5.64 -34.45
C ARG A 357 -22.17 -5.08 -33.09
N LEU A 358 -23.04 -4.23 -32.53
CA LEU A 358 -22.90 -3.71 -31.18
C LEU A 358 -22.92 -4.84 -30.13
N GLN A 359 -23.85 -5.80 -30.27
CA GLN A 359 -23.90 -6.96 -29.38
C GLN A 359 -22.67 -7.87 -29.52
N ALA A 360 -22.15 -8.05 -30.75
CA ALA A 360 -20.92 -8.81 -30.98
C ALA A 360 -19.69 -8.18 -30.29
N ALA A 361 -19.56 -6.84 -30.34
CA ALA A 361 -18.53 -6.11 -29.62
C ALA A 361 -18.71 -6.22 -28.09
N ASN A 362 -19.94 -6.03 -27.59
CA ASN A 362 -20.29 -6.14 -26.18
C ASN A 362 -19.97 -7.52 -25.60
N ARG A 363 -20.26 -8.60 -26.34
CA ARG A 363 -19.95 -9.98 -25.96
C ARG A 363 -18.46 -10.18 -25.69
N GLN A 364 -17.60 -9.63 -26.54
CA GLN A 364 -16.14 -9.73 -26.35
C GLN A 364 -15.64 -8.83 -25.21
N LEU A 365 -16.16 -7.61 -25.11
CA LEU A 365 -15.83 -6.68 -24.02
C LEU A 365 -16.30 -7.17 -22.64
N ASN A 366 -17.28 -8.07 -22.57
CA ASN A 366 -17.77 -8.68 -21.32
C ASN A 366 -17.06 -9.98 -20.92
N LEU A 367 -16.18 -10.54 -21.77
CA LEU A 367 -15.66 -11.91 -21.60
C LEU A 367 -14.93 -12.13 -20.26
N ALA A 368 -14.16 -11.15 -19.80
CA ALA A 368 -13.40 -11.20 -18.55
C ALA A 368 -13.95 -10.25 -17.46
N VAL A 369 -15.17 -9.73 -17.65
CA VAL A 369 -15.81 -8.79 -16.73
C VAL A 369 -16.65 -9.55 -15.71
N GLU A 370 -16.44 -9.27 -14.41
CA GLU A 370 -17.15 -9.96 -13.32
C GLU A 370 -18.67 -9.69 -13.35
N HIS A 371 -19.06 -8.49 -13.75
CA HIS A 371 -20.45 -8.06 -13.87
C HIS A 371 -20.71 -7.54 -15.29
N PRO A 372 -21.01 -8.42 -16.26
CA PRO A 372 -21.33 -8.03 -17.62
C PRO A 372 -22.45 -6.99 -17.69
N ILE A 373 -22.34 -6.05 -18.62
CA ILE A 373 -23.34 -5.00 -18.86
C ILE A 373 -23.86 -5.08 -20.28
N GLU A 374 -25.11 -4.65 -20.46
CA GLU A 374 -25.71 -4.49 -21.79
C GLU A 374 -25.06 -3.32 -22.55
N PRO A 375 -25.06 -3.36 -23.90
CA PRO A 375 -24.57 -2.24 -24.68
C PRO A 375 -25.54 -1.05 -24.59
N THR A 376 -24.98 0.15 -24.55
CA THR A 376 -25.73 1.43 -24.59
C THR A 376 -25.37 2.28 -25.81
N GLY A 377 -24.29 1.90 -26.51
CA GLY A 377 -23.81 2.57 -27.72
C GLY A 377 -24.82 2.59 -28.87
N PRO A 378 -24.64 3.48 -29.87
CA PRO A 378 -25.33 3.33 -31.14
C PRO A 378 -24.91 2.04 -31.85
N GLU A 379 -25.77 1.53 -32.73
CA GLU A 379 -25.39 0.40 -33.59
C GLU A 379 -24.11 0.73 -34.38
N ILE A 380 -23.24 -0.27 -34.52
CA ILE A 380 -21.97 -0.11 -35.23
C ILE A 380 -22.25 -0.25 -36.73
N ASP A 381 -21.80 0.73 -37.52
CA ASP A 381 -21.94 0.70 -38.97
C ASP A 381 -21.08 -0.42 -39.59
N ALA A 382 -21.51 -0.94 -40.74
CA ALA A 382 -20.75 -1.94 -41.46
C ALA A 382 -19.39 -1.36 -41.91
N GLY A 383 -18.30 -2.04 -41.58
CA GLY A 383 -16.94 -1.57 -41.84
C GLY A 383 -16.29 -0.83 -40.66
N ASP A 384 -17.04 -0.52 -39.59
CA ASP A 384 -16.58 0.15 -38.37
C ASP A 384 -16.55 -0.77 -37.13
N GLU A 385 -16.68 -2.08 -37.35
CA GLU A 385 -16.56 -3.11 -36.32
C GLU A 385 -15.19 -3.11 -35.65
N MET A 386 -15.12 -3.59 -34.40
CA MET A 386 -13.84 -3.73 -33.70
C MET A 386 -12.88 -4.62 -34.49
N THR A 387 -11.67 -4.11 -34.69
CA THR A 387 -10.54 -4.84 -35.26
C THR A 387 -9.41 -4.81 -34.24
N PRO A 388 -9.44 -5.71 -33.24
CA PRO A 388 -8.52 -5.64 -32.10
C PRO A 388 -7.07 -5.91 -32.50
N TYR A 389 -6.84 -6.71 -33.55
CA TYR A 389 -5.52 -7.08 -34.06
C TYR A 389 -5.29 -6.34 -35.37
N ILE A 390 -4.30 -5.46 -35.39
CA ILE A 390 -3.93 -4.69 -36.59
C ILE A 390 -2.49 -4.97 -36.98
N SER A 391 -2.26 -5.12 -38.29
CA SER A 391 -0.90 -5.17 -38.79
C SER A 391 -0.30 -3.76 -38.77
N THR A 392 0.74 -3.59 -37.97
CA THR A 392 1.59 -2.39 -37.98
C THR A 392 2.81 -2.56 -38.89
N ILE A 393 2.84 -3.64 -39.70
CA ILE A 393 3.75 -3.80 -40.83
C ILE A 393 3.35 -2.74 -41.86
N GLY A 394 4.24 -1.80 -42.15
CA GLY A 394 4.17 -1.02 -43.39
C GLY A 394 4.69 -1.85 -44.55
N ASP A 395 5.78 -1.42 -45.17
CA ASP A 395 6.50 -2.19 -46.21
C ASP A 395 7.40 -3.30 -45.63
N GLY A 396 7.20 -3.73 -44.37
CA GLY A 396 8.12 -4.65 -43.67
C GLY A 396 9.49 -4.06 -43.32
N LYS A 397 9.64 -2.73 -43.44
CA LYS A 397 10.90 -2.03 -43.16
C LYS A 397 11.11 -1.85 -41.66
N PRO A 398 12.36 -2.01 -41.17
CA PRO A 398 12.67 -1.67 -39.79
C PRO A 398 12.53 -0.16 -39.56
N VAL A 399 12.20 0.22 -38.32
CA VAL A 399 12.12 1.61 -37.86
C VAL A 399 13.04 1.83 -36.66
N PRO A 400 13.50 3.06 -36.42
CA PRO A 400 14.26 3.41 -35.22
C PRO A 400 13.42 3.19 -33.95
N MET A 401 14.06 2.61 -32.93
CA MET A 401 13.42 2.29 -31.65
C MET A 401 14.38 2.50 -30.47
N ALA A 402 13.87 2.86 -29.30
CA ALA A 402 14.67 2.94 -28.09
C ALA A 402 13.91 2.44 -26.86
N LEU A 403 14.60 1.78 -25.94
CA LEU A 403 14.05 1.48 -24.62
C LEU A 403 14.25 2.66 -23.69
N VAL A 404 13.13 3.25 -23.25
CA VAL A 404 13.07 4.39 -22.34
C VAL A 404 12.34 3.98 -21.07
N SER A 405 12.96 3.03 -20.39
CA SER A 405 12.44 2.37 -19.20
C SER A 405 12.95 3.03 -17.92
N ARG A 406 12.56 2.51 -16.75
CA ARG A 406 13.09 2.96 -15.46
C ARG A 406 13.17 1.83 -14.43
N PRO A 407 14.11 1.88 -13.47
CA PRO A 407 14.24 0.89 -12.41
C PRO A 407 13.19 1.10 -11.30
N PRO A 408 12.96 0.09 -10.45
CA PRO A 408 12.11 0.24 -9.27
C PRO A 408 12.80 1.08 -8.21
N TYR A 409 12.09 2.07 -7.67
CA TYR A 409 12.57 2.97 -6.64
C TYR A 409 11.75 2.87 -5.36
N GLY A 410 12.36 2.24 -4.33
CA GLY A 410 11.68 1.88 -3.09
C GLY A 410 11.59 2.97 -2.03
N ALA A 411 12.33 4.08 -2.14
CA ALA A 411 12.34 5.11 -1.10
C ALA A 411 11.03 5.91 -1.09
N ILE A 412 10.60 6.34 0.10
CA ILE A 412 9.38 7.15 0.31
C ILE A 412 9.73 8.63 0.12
N ASP A 413 10.16 8.98 -1.08
CA ASP A 413 10.36 10.37 -1.51
C ASP A 413 10.15 10.51 -3.03
N SER A 414 10.11 11.74 -3.52
CA SER A 414 9.87 12.03 -4.93
C SER A 414 11.16 12.35 -5.69
N LYS A 415 12.31 11.74 -5.31
CA LYS A 415 13.62 12.11 -5.89
C LYS A 415 13.98 11.36 -7.17
N SER A 416 13.42 10.17 -7.42
CA SER A 416 13.70 9.39 -8.63
C SER A 416 12.85 9.87 -9.81
N VAL A 417 13.12 11.10 -10.27
CA VAL A 417 12.43 11.72 -11.41
C VAL A 417 13.26 11.80 -12.68
N HIS A 418 14.58 11.94 -12.54
CA HIS A 418 15.50 12.05 -13.66
C HIS A 418 15.94 10.65 -14.11
N VAL A 419 15.09 10.02 -14.91
CA VAL A 419 15.29 8.67 -15.47
C VAL A 419 14.90 8.67 -16.95
N PRO A 420 15.45 7.76 -17.77
CA PRO A 420 15.21 7.74 -19.22
C PRO A 420 13.74 7.82 -19.64
N GLN A 421 12.86 7.10 -18.94
CA GLN A 421 11.41 7.17 -19.16
C GLN A 421 10.85 8.59 -19.07
N ASN A 422 11.05 9.24 -17.93
CA ASN A 422 10.44 10.53 -17.65
C ASN A 422 11.03 11.61 -18.57
N GLU A 423 12.34 11.56 -18.82
CA GLU A 423 12.97 12.50 -19.76
C GLU A 423 12.56 12.25 -21.22
N ALA A 424 12.28 11.01 -21.63
CA ALA A 424 11.72 10.77 -22.96
C ALA A 424 10.37 11.46 -23.13
N TRP A 425 9.45 11.26 -22.17
CA TRP A 425 8.13 11.91 -22.19
C TRP A 425 8.24 13.43 -22.14
N LEU A 426 9.01 13.97 -21.19
CA LEU A 426 9.17 15.41 -21.05
C LEU A 426 9.87 16.01 -22.26
N SER A 427 10.90 15.37 -22.83
CA SER A 427 11.61 15.88 -24.00
C SER A 427 10.70 15.94 -25.23
N LEU A 428 9.92 14.89 -25.49
CA LEU A 428 8.94 14.91 -26.58
C LEU A 428 7.92 16.04 -26.38
N ILE A 429 7.35 16.18 -25.18
CA ILE A 429 6.38 17.26 -24.87
C ILE A 429 7.01 18.65 -24.98
N ARG A 430 8.27 18.83 -24.54
CA ARG A 430 9.02 20.09 -24.65
C ARG A 430 9.27 20.47 -26.11
N ASN A 431 9.50 19.48 -26.98
CA ASN A 431 9.90 19.70 -28.37
C ASN A 431 8.76 19.62 -29.40
N ALA A 432 7.58 19.15 -28.98
CA ALA A 432 6.36 19.08 -29.81
C ALA A 432 6.08 20.38 -30.56
N LYS A 433 5.63 20.25 -31.81
CA LYS A 433 5.35 21.35 -32.75
C LYS A 433 3.90 21.49 -33.12
N HIS A 434 3.14 20.40 -33.12
CA HIS A 434 1.80 20.33 -33.68
C HIS A 434 0.81 19.75 -32.67
N ASN A 435 1.04 18.52 -32.20
CA ASN A 435 0.09 17.85 -31.34
C ASN A 435 0.74 16.85 -30.39
N ILE A 436 0.10 16.66 -29.24
CA ILE A 436 0.42 15.65 -28.24
C ILE A 436 -0.86 14.86 -27.98
N PHE A 437 -0.78 13.55 -28.11
CA PHE A 437 -1.84 12.62 -27.73
C PHE A 437 -1.37 11.72 -26.59
N ILE A 438 -2.18 11.61 -25.53
CA ILE A 438 -1.91 10.71 -24.40
C ILE A 438 -3.14 9.82 -24.18
N GLN A 439 -2.95 8.52 -24.03
CA GLN A 439 -3.96 7.63 -23.46
C GLN A 439 -3.35 6.86 -22.30
N THR A 440 -3.94 7.00 -21.11
CA THR A 440 -3.42 6.51 -19.83
C THR A 440 -4.59 6.24 -18.89
N PRO A 441 -4.57 5.23 -18.00
CA PRO A 441 -5.61 5.08 -17.00
C PRO A 441 -5.75 6.32 -16.11
N ASP A 442 -4.60 6.79 -15.59
CA ASP A 442 -4.49 7.94 -14.70
C ASP A 442 -3.43 8.93 -15.23
N LEU A 443 -3.71 10.22 -15.04
CA LEU A 443 -2.85 11.34 -15.42
C LEU A 443 -2.78 12.35 -14.27
N ASN A 444 -1.80 12.21 -13.39
CA ASN A 444 -1.62 13.09 -12.24
C ASN A 444 -0.16 13.36 -11.82
N ALA A 445 0.80 12.94 -12.64
CA ALA A 445 2.21 13.14 -12.34
C ALA A 445 2.58 14.64 -12.28
N ALA A 446 3.12 15.08 -11.15
CA ALA A 446 3.46 16.48 -10.91
C ALA A 446 4.38 17.12 -11.97
N PRO A 447 5.41 16.44 -12.53
CA PRO A 447 6.26 17.04 -13.57
C PRO A 447 5.57 17.17 -14.94
N LEU A 448 4.57 16.33 -15.22
CA LEU A 448 3.86 16.31 -16.51
C LEU A 448 2.96 17.54 -16.68
N ILE A 449 2.22 17.90 -15.62
CA ILE A 449 1.19 18.95 -15.68
C ILE A 449 1.76 20.31 -16.16
N PRO A 450 2.89 20.81 -15.63
CA PRO A 450 3.52 22.02 -16.16
C PRO A 450 3.97 21.87 -17.61
N ALA A 451 4.53 20.71 -18.00
CA ALA A 451 5.02 20.49 -19.36
C ALA A 451 3.90 20.58 -20.40
N LEU A 452 2.70 20.03 -20.10
CA LEU A 452 1.52 20.16 -20.95
C LEU A 452 1.03 21.61 -21.06
N LYS A 453 1.02 22.36 -19.96
CA LYS A 453 0.67 23.80 -19.98
C LYS A 453 1.62 24.60 -20.87
N GLU A 454 2.92 24.34 -20.76
CA GLU A 454 3.92 25.00 -21.60
C GLU A 454 3.79 24.60 -23.08
N ALA A 455 3.35 23.37 -23.39
CA ALA A 455 3.04 22.98 -24.77
C ALA A 455 1.86 23.78 -25.34
N LEU A 456 0.76 23.89 -24.59
CA LEU A 456 -0.42 24.67 -24.98
C LEU A 456 -0.06 26.14 -25.23
N LYS A 457 0.75 26.77 -24.36
CA LYS A 457 1.25 28.14 -24.53
C LYS A 457 2.07 28.35 -25.80
N ARG A 458 2.72 27.29 -26.31
CA ARG A 458 3.45 27.33 -27.59
C ARG A 458 2.55 27.11 -28.80
N GLY A 459 1.25 26.93 -28.60
CA GLY A 459 0.29 26.66 -29.68
C GLY A 459 0.23 25.18 -30.09
N VAL A 460 0.69 24.25 -29.24
CA VAL A 460 0.61 22.80 -29.50
C VAL A 460 -0.72 22.26 -28.99
N GLU A 461 -1.43 21.48 -29.82
CA GLU A 461 -2.66 20.81 -29.41
C GLU A 461 -2.36 19.67 -28.41
N VAL A 462 -3.12 19.60 -27.31
CA VAL A 462 -3.00 18.52 -26.33
C VAL A 462 -4.33 17.80 -26.22
N THR A 463 -4.35 16.54 -26.66
CA THR A 463 -5.48 15.63 -26.46
C THR A 463 -5.09 14.52 -25.49
N TYR A 464 -5.89 14.28 -24.45
CA TYR A 464 -5.68 13.10 -23.62
C TYR A 464 -6.97 12.36 -23.25
N TYR A 465 -6.86 11.03 -23.22
CA TYR A 465 -7.89 10.07 -22.87
C TYR A 465 -7.52 9.42 -21.54
N VAL A 466 -8.36 9.59 -20.52
CA VAL A 466 -8.21 9.03 -19.17
C VAL A 466 -9.39 8.16 -18.80
N CYS A 467 -9.23 7.26 -17.83
CA CYS A 467 -10.35 6.45 -17.37
C CYS A 467 -11.14 7.19 -16.29
N PHE A 468 -12.48 7.14 -16.39
CA PHE A 468 -13.35 7.83 -15.44
C PHE A 468 -13.31 7.15 -14.08
N GLY A 469 -12.82 7.85 -13.05
CA GLY A 469 -12.80 7.34 -11.69
C GLY A 469 -11.75 6.26 -11.40
N TYR A 470 -10.77 6.08 -12.30
CA TYR A 470 -9.81 5.00 -12.17
C TYR A 470 -8.94 5.20 -10.93
N ASN A 471 -8.95 4.21 -10.03
CA ASN A 471 -8.29 4.26 -8.73
C ASN A 471 -8.45 5.55 -7.89
N ASP A 472 -9.52 6.33 -8.09
CA ASP A 472 -9.71 7.62 -7.44
C ASP A 472 -9.44 7.63 -5.91
N PRO A 473 -9.93 6.65 -5.11
CA PRO A 473 -9.66 6.71 -3.67
C PRO A 473 -8.18 6.48 -3.32
N GLY A 474 -7.41 5.81 -4.18
CA GLY A 474 -5.95 5.73 -4.08
C GLY A 474 -5.25 7.01 -4.52
N GLU A 475 -5.72 7.68 -5.58
CA GLU A 475 -5.15 8.95 -6.06
C GLU A 475 -5.44 10.13 -5.13
N MET A 476 -6.52 10.04 -4.34
CA MET A 476 -6.84 11.01 -3.29
C MET A 476 -5.92 10.92 -2.05
N ILE A 477 -5.03 9.92 -1.96
CA ILE A 477 -4.07 9.82 -0.86
C ILE A 477 -3.06 10.98 -0.95
N PRO A 478 -2.77 11.70 0.16
CA PRO A 478 -1.78 12.77 0.15
C PRO A 478 -0.44 12.33 -0.45
N GLY A 479 0.04 13.09 -1.44
CA GLY A 479 1.27 12.79 -2.16
C GLY A 479 1.09 11.95 -3.44
N GLN A 480 -0.13 11.57 -3.83
CA GLN A 480 -0.40 10.81 -5.08
C GLN A 480 -0.88 11.67 -6.27
N GLY A 481 -0.94 13.00 -6.13
CA GLY A 481 -1.24 13.93 -7.23
C GLY A 481 -2.72 14.26 -7.44
N GLY A 482 -3.66 13.44 -6.96
CA GLY A 482 -5.11 13.67 -7.09
C GLY A 482 -5.74 12.93 -8.26
N THR A 483 -7.07 12.95 -8.34
CA THR A 483 -7.85 12.19 -9.35
C THR A 483 -7.78 12.82 -10.75
N ASN A 484 -8.14 12.05 -11.78
CA ASN A 484 -8.21 12.55 -13.16
C ASN A 484 -9.13 13.77 -13.29
N ASP A 485 -10.28 13.75 -12.62
CA ASP A 485 -11.23 14.86 -12.62
C ASP A 485 -10.64 16.11 -11.95
N GLN A 486 -9.92 15.95 -10.84
CA GLN A 486 -9.25 17.07 -10.17
C GLN A 486 -8.16 17.67 -11.06
N ILE A 487 -7.37 16.83 -11.74
CA ILE A 487 -6.32 17.29 -12.66
C ILE A 487 -6.92 17.98 -13.88
N ALA A 488 -8.00 17.45 -14.45
CA ALA A 488 -8.72 18.07 -15.55
C ALA A 488 -9.22 19.46 -15.13
N GLN A 489 -9.92 19.58 -14.00
CA GLN A 489 -10.37 20.86 -13.45
C GLN A 489 -9.21 21.84 -13.21
N ASN A 490 -8.07 21.36 -12.68
CA ASN A 490 -6.89 22.19 -12.40
C ASN A 490 -6.19 22.68 -13.67
N LEU A 491 -6.05 21.82 -14.69
CA LEU A 491 -5.54 22.22 -16.01
C LEU A 491 -6.47 23.26 -16.62
N VAL A 492 -7.77 22.99 -16.58
CA VAL A 492 -8.82 23.83 -17.14
C VAL A 492 -8.84 25.23 -16.52
N SER A 493 -8.93 25.30 -15.21
CA SER A 493 -9.02 26.56 -14.45
C SER A 493 -7.72 27.38 -14.51
N SER A 494 -6.59 26.74 -14.80
CA SER A 494 -5.31 27.44 -14.93
C SER A 494 -5.09 28.12 -16.27
N LEU A 495 -5.97 27.89 -17.25
CA LEU A 495 -5.95 28.56 -18.56
C LEU A 495 -7.05 29.63 -18.58
N THR A 496 -6.76 30.79 -19.16
CA THR A 496 -7.77 31.84 -19.29
C THR A 496 -8.92 31.37 -20.16
N LYS A 497 -10.17 31.63 -19.74
CA LYS A 497 -11.36 31.32 -20.53
C LYS A 497 -11.26 31.98 -21.91
N ASP A 498 -11.64 31.26 -22.97
CA ASP A 498 -11.59 31.71 -24.36
C ASP A 498 -10.18 32.01 -24.94
N SER A 499 -9.12 31.62 -24.24
CA SER A 499 -7.75 31.76 -24.75
C SER A 499 -7.43 30.75 -25.86
N PRO A 500 -6.49 31.04 -26.80
CA PRO A 500 -6.03 30.08 -27.79
C PRO A 500 -5.55 28.76 -27.16
N GLU A 501 -4.86 28.84 -26.02
CA GLU A 501 -4.39 27.68 -25.26
C GLU A 501 -5.54 26.82 -24.76
N ARG A 502 -6.65 27.44 -24.35
CA ARG A 502 -7.85 26.74 -23.88
C ARG A 502 -8.51 25.93 -24.99
N ILE A 503 -8.53 26.47 -26.21
CA ILE A 503 -9.11 25.82 -27.39
C ILE A 503 -8.30 24.59 -27.81
N LEU A 504 -6.99 24.61 -27.60
CA LEU A 504 -6.06 23.54 -27.94
C LEU A 504 -6.04 22.37 -26.94
N LEU A 505 -6.73 22.48 -25.80
CA LEU A 505 -6.81 21.43 -24.79
C LEU A 505 -8.07 20.59 -24.98
N HIS A 506 -7.90 19.29 -25.19
CA HIS A 506 -8.99 18.34 -25.37
C HIS A 506 -8.87 17.17 -24.39
N ILE A 507 -9.85 17.04 -23.51
CA ILE A 507 -9.87 16.07 -22.41
C ILE A 507 -11.05 15.13 -22.61
N TYR A 508 -10.79 13.83 -22.53
CA TYR A 508 -11.83 12.82 -22.67
C TYR A 508 -11.72 11.74 -21.60
N ASN A 509 -12.88 11.28 -21.13
CA ASN A 509 -13.03 10.06 -20.35
C ASN A 509 -13.30 8.87 -21.28
N TYR A 510 -12.64 7.74 -21.02
CA TYR A 510 -12.76 6.52 -21.82
C TYR A 510 -14.20 6.03 -21.95
N VAL A 511 -14.59 5.66 -23.18
CA VAL A 511 -15.88 5.05 -23.50
C VAL A 511 -15.63 3.80 -24.33
N GLY A 512 -16.07 2.64 -23.84
CA GLY A 512 -16.00 1.38 -24.58
C GLY A 512 -16.75 1.44 -25.90
N LYS A 513 -16.35 0.63 -26.88
CA LYS A 513 -16.99 0.62 -28.22
C LYS A 513 -18.48 0.29 -28.17
N ASP A 514 -18.90 -0.41 -27.12
CA ASP A 514 -20.27 -0.84 -26.90
C ASP A 514 -21.12 0.14 -26.06
N GLN A 515 -20.54 1.27 -25.63
CA GLN A 515 -21.19 2.24 -24.75
C GLN A 515 -21.29 3.63 -25.42
N ASP A 516 -22.28 4.43 -25.00
CA ASP A 516 -22.47 5.82 -25.42
C ASP A 516 -22.06 6.86 -24.34
N HIS A 517 -21.49 6.41 -23.22
CA HIS A 517 -21.01 7.25 -22.13
C HIS A 517 -19.89 6.56 -21.33
N PRO A 518 -19.02 7.33 -20.65
CA PRO A 518 -18.00 6.75 -19.79
C PRO A 518 -18.64 6.13 -18.55
N ILE A 519 -18.11 4.97 -18.15
CA ILE A 519 -18.54 4.26 -16.96
C ILE A 519 -17.46 4.42 -15.90
N HIS A 520 -17.87 4.84 -14.71
CA HIS A 520 -16.93 5.03 -13.60
C HIS A 520 -16.33 3.68 -13.18
N HIS A 521 -15.02 3.63 -12.99
CA HIS A 521 -14.26 2.40 -12.68
C HIS A 521 -14.74 1.68 -11.41
N SER A 522 -15.40 2.37 -10.47
CA SER A 522 -16.05 1.72 -9.32
C SER A 522 -17.12 0.68 -9.70
N PHE A 523 -17.66 0.74 -10.93
CA PHE A 523 -18.61 -0.25 -11.43
C PHE A 523 -17.94 -1.48 -12.06
N LYS A 524 -16.61 -1.45 -12.28
CA LYS A 524 -15.81 -2.59 -12.78
C LYS A 524 -16.40 -3.21 -14.05
N ALA A 525 -16.82 -2.35 -14.98
CA ALA A 525 -17.54 -2.77 -16.18
C ALA A 525 -16.83 -2.37 -17.48
N ARG A 526 -16.32 -1.14 -17.60
CA ARG A 526 -15.52 -0.68 -18.74
C ARG A 526 -14.46 0.28 -18.24
N SER A 527 -13.19 -0.09 -18.42
CA SER A 527 -12.05 0.73 -18.07
C SER A 527 -11.03 0.75 -19.20
N CYS A 528 -10.19 1.78 -19.24
CA CYS A 528 -9.04 1.82 -20.14
C CYS A 528 -7.76 1.75 -19.32
N HIS A 529 -6.83 0.93 -19.78
CA HIS A 529 -5.55 0.74 -19.14
C HIS A 529 -4.41 0.72 -20.18
N ILE A 530 -4.61 1.35 -21.33
CA ILE A 530 -3.57 1.65 -22.32
C ILE A 530 -2.58 2.69 -21.75
N LYS A 531 -1.29 2.58 -22.09
CA LYS A 531 -0.25 3.58 -21.77
C LYS A 531 0.47 3.98 -23.04
N LEU A 532 0.08 5.14 -23.58
CA LEU A 532 0.53 5.62 -24.87
C LEU A 532 0.73 7.13 -24.84
N LEU A 533 1.86 7.58 -25.39
CA LEU A 533 2.13 8.96 -25.79
C LEU A 533 2.44 8.98 -27.28
N ILE A 534 1.85 9.89 -28.04
CA ILE A 534 2.22 10.18 -29.44
C ILE A 534 2.45 11.68 -29.55
N VAL A 535 3.57 12.08 -30.14
CA VAL A 535 3.92 13.48 -30.38
C VAL A 535 4.14 13.74 -31.86
N ASP A 536 3.53 14.81 -32.34
CA ASP A 536 3.53 15.29 -33.73
C ASP A 536 3.15 14.21 -34.74
N GLY A 537 2.38 13.20 -34.32
CA GLY A 537 2.01 12.04 -35.12
C GLY A 537 3.19 11.22 -35.66
N SER A 538 4.41 11.41 -35.14
CA SER A 538 5.64 10.83 -35.70
C SER A 538 6.46 10.01 -34.71
N VAL A 539 6.49 10.41 -33.44
CA VAL A 539 7.19 9.67 -32.38
C VAL A 539 6.21 9.22 -31.32
N GLY A 540 6.19 7.92 -31.03
CA GLY A 540 5.30 7.30 -30.07
C GLY A 540 6.06 6.57 -28.96
N ILE A 541 5.48 6.52 -27.76
CA ILE A 541 5.96 5.71 -26.64
C ILE A 541 4.81 4.84 -26.14
N GLN A 542 4.98 3.52 -26.24
CA GLN A 542 4.05 2.52 -25.70
C GLN A 542 4.78 1.62 -24.71
N GLY A 543 4.09 1.22 -23.64
CA GLY A 543 4.69 0.36 -22.62
C GLY A 543 3.79 0.12 -21.42
N SER A 544 4.42 0.00 -20.25
CA SER A 544 3.74 -0.28 -18.99
C SER A 544 3.50 0.94 -18.10
N GLY A 545 4.21 2.06 -18.32
CA GLY A 545 4.21 3.21 -17.41
C GLY A 545 2.98 4.12 -17.54
N ASN A 546 2.23 4.28 -16.45
CA ASN A 546 1.14 5.25 -16.35
C ASN A 546 1.68 6.69 -16.34
N GLN A 547 0.83 7.66 -16.65
CA GLN A 547 1.09 9.08 -16.41
C GLN A 547 0.73 9.53 -14.98
N ASP A 548 0.81 8.61 -14.02
CA ASP A 548 0.49 8.82 -12.60
C ASP A 548 1.75 8.99 -11.73
N THR A 549 1.55 9.40 -10.48
CA THR A 549 2.64 9.56 -9.51
C THR A 549 3.41 8.25 -9.29
N GLN A 550 2.73 7.11 -9.17
CA GLN A 550 3.39 5.84 -8.87
C GLN A 550 4.38 5.42 -9.98
N SER A 551 3.99 5.48 -11.25
CA SER A 551 4.84 5.16 -12.41
C SER A 551 5.93 6.19 -12.68
N TRP A 552 5.73 7.47 -12.31
CA TRP A 552 6.73 8.52 -12.47
C TRP A 552 7.80 8.53 -11.38
N PHE A 553 7.49 8.08 -10.15
CA PHE A 553 8.43 8.15 -9.01
C PHE A 553 8.93 6.80 -8.48
N HIS A 554 8.20 5.69 -8.65
CA HIS A 554 8.52 4.46 -7.92
C HIS A 554 8.55 3.14 -8.70
N SER A 555 7.63 2.90 -9.63
CA SER A 555 7.51 1.59 -10.29
C SER A 555 8.66 1.31 -11.27
N GLN A 556 9.08 0.04 -11.37
CA GLN A 556 9.88 -0.39 -12.52
C GLN A 556 8.96 -0.51 -13.74
N GLU A 557 9.34 0.09 -14.85
CA GLU A 557 8.54 0.10 -16.07
C GLU A 557 9.39 -0.29 -17.28
N ILE A 558 8.74 -0.80 -18.34
CA ILE A 558 9.33 -0.96 -19.67
C ILE A 558 8.55 -0.11 -20.67
N ASN A 559 9.25 0.70 -21.46
CA ASN A 559 8.61 1.46 -22.54
C ASN A 559 9.47 1.47 -23.79
N LEU A 560 8.81 1.33 -24.93
CA LEU A 560 9.39 1.38 -26.26
C LEU A 560 9.04 2.70 -26.93
N MET A 561 10.05 3.52 -27.21
CA MET A 561 9.93 4.70 -28.07
C MET A 561 10.16 4.28 -29.51
N VAL A 562 9.30 4.72 -30.42
CA VAL A 562 9.31 4.37 -31.85
C VAL A 562 9.22 5.63 -32.68
N ASP A 563 10.04 5.73 -33.72
CA ASP A 563 10.01 6.81 -34.70
C ASP A 563 9.39 6.33 -36.01
N SER A 564 8.08 6.55 -36.16
CA SER A 564 7.35 6.17 -37.37
C SER A 564 5.99 6.87 -37.41
N VAL A 565 5.80 7.71 -38.44
CA VAL A 565 4.50 8.33 -38.73
C VAL A 565 3.43 7.28 -39.00
N GLU A 566 3.77 6.25 -39.76
CA GLU A 566 2.83 5.20 -40.14
C GLU A 566 2.33 4.41 -38.92
N ILE A 567 3.24 3.99 -38.04
CA ILE A 567 2.87 3.24 -36.83
C ILE A 567 2.04 4.13 -35.90
N CYS A 568 2.43 5.38 -35.69
CA CYS A 568 1.68 6.31 -34.87
C CYS A 568 0.27 6.56 -35.42
N GLN A 569 0.13 6.69 -36.74
CA GLN A 569 -1.16 6.83 -37.40
C GLN A 569 -2.01 5.57 -37.21
N LYS A 570 -1.46 4.38 -37.46
CA LYS A 570 -2.17 3.09 -37.25
C LYS A 570 -2.60 2.90 -35.80
N TRP A 571 -1.78 3.31 -34.83
CA TRP A 571 -2.16 3.32 -33.41
C TRP A 571 -3.36 4.22 -33.16
N ARG A 572 -3.38 5.44 -33.72
CA ARG A 572 -4.52 6.36 -33.59
C ARG A 572 -5.78 5.83 -34.25
N GLU A 573 -5.67 5.25 -35.44
CA GLU A 573 -6.79 4.62 -36.14
C GLU A 573 -7.36 3.45 -35.35
N CYS A 574 -6.51 2.59 -34.79
CA CYS A 574 -6.93 1.44 -33.99
C CYS A 574 -7.59 1.86 -32.67
N ILE A 575 -7.07 2.91 -32.04
CA ILE A 575 -7.68 3.56 -30.88
C ILE A 575 -9.09 4.04 -31.22
N ASP A 576 -9.25 4.82 -32.28
CA ASP A 576 -10.57 5.33 -32.69
C ASP A 576 -11.50 4.19 -33.16
N ARG A 577 -10.94 3.08 -33.66
CA ARG A 577 -11.71 1.91 -34.11
C ARG A 577 -12.29 1.10 -32.96
N ASN A 578 -11.51 0.86 -31.91
CA ASN A 578 -11.83 -0.11 -30.85
C ASN A 578 -12.48 0.52 -29.60
N GLN A 579 -12.82 1.81 -29.63
CA GLN A 579 -13.53 2.48 -28.53
C GLN A 579 -14.37 3.65 -29.06
N ASN A 580 -15.29 4.20 -28.25
CA ASN A 580 -16.10 5.38 -28.61
C ASN A 580 -15.67 6.68 -27.92
N THR A 581 -14.53 6.68 -27.23
CA THR A 581 -14.01 7.81 -26.43
C THR A 581 -14.07 9.15 -27.17
N LYS A 582 -13.61 9.21 -28.42
CA LYS A 582 -13.60 10.46 -29.21
C LYS A 582 -15.01 11.04 -29.44
N ARG A 583 -16.01 10.16 -29.57
CA ARG A 583 -17.40 10.53 -29.87
C ARG A 583 -18.16 10.95 -28.61
N PHE A 584 -17.99 10.22 -27.51
CA PHE A 584 -18.83 10.37 -26.32
C PHE A 584 -18.09 10.78 -25.05
N GLY A 585 -16.76 10.71 -25.03
CA GLY A 585 -15.94 10.89 -23.83
C GLY A 585 -15.60 12.33 -23.48
N LYS A 586 -15.92 13.31 -24.32
CA LYS A 586 -15.44 14.70 -24.14
C LYS A 586 -15.98 15.31 -22.86
N VAL A 587 -15.11 15.86 -22.02
CA VAL A 587 -15.53 16.56 -20.79
C VAL A 587 -16.08 17.95 -21.09
N ALA A 588 -16.89 18.50 -20.18
CA ALA A 588 -17.43 19.85 -20.28
C ALA A 588 -16.38 20.94 -20.04
N GLU A 589 -16.77 22.21 -20.18
CA GLU A 589 -15.89 23.37 -20.03
C GLU A 589 -15.22 23.48 -18.64
N ASP A 590 -15.72 22.78 -17.63
CA ASP A 590 -15.14 22.73 -16.29
C ASP A 590 -14.15 21.57 -16.12
N GLY A 591 -13.99 20.70 -17.12
CA GLY A 591 -13.13 19.51 -17.02
C GLY A 591 -13.84 18.25 -16.52
N ILE A 592 -15.16 18.30 -16.29
CA ILE A 592 -15.94 17.16 -15.80
C ILE A 592 -16.83 16.61 -16.91
N TRP A 593 -16.87 15.29 -17.07
CA TRP A 593 -17.80 14.67 -18.01
C TRP A 593 -19.25 14.78 -17.52
N ARG A 594 -20.17 15.15 -18.41
CA ARG A 594 -21.59 15.34 -18.09
C ARG A 594 -22.47 14.60 -19.09
N ASP A 595 -23.57 14.05 -18.57
CA ASP A 595 -24.61 13.43 -19.38
C ASP A 595 -25.41 14.44 -20.21
N ALA A 596 -26.36 13.95 -21.00
CA ALA A 596 -27.21 14.77 -21.86
C ALA A 596 -28.06 15.79 -21.08
N GLU A 597 -28.35 15.52 -19.80
CA GLU A 597 -29.06 16.40 -18.87
C GLU A 597 -28.12 17.39 -18.16
N GLY A 598 -26.81 17.36 -18.43
CA GLY A 598 -25.79 18.23 -17.85
C GLY A 598 -25.33 17.83 -16.45
N LYS A 599 -25.70 16.64 -15.96
CA LYS A 599 -25.29 16.13 -14.65
C LYS A 599 -23.94 15.39 -14.76
N PRO A 600 -23.09 15.42 -13.72
CA PRO A 600 -21.88 14.62 -13.72
C PRO A 600 -22.19 13.12 -13.87
N GLY A 601 -21.30 12.41 -14.57
CA GLY A 601 -21.44 10.96 -14.76
C GLY A 601 -21.63 10.21 -13.45
N LYS A 602 -22.45 9.15 -13.49
CA LYS A 602 -22.74 8.32 -12.31
C LYS A 602 -21.43 7.77 -11.73
N GLY A 603 -21.26 7.85 -10.42
CA GLY A 603 -20.04 7.44 -9.72
C GLY A 603 -19.09 8.61 -9.40
N TYR A 604 -19.25 9.77 -10.06
CA TYR A 604 -18.46 10.96 -9.75
C TYR A 604 -18.49 11.31 -8.26
N MET A 605 -17.31 11.41 -7.65
CA MET A 605 -17.17 11.61 -6.20
C MET A 605 -17.07 13.07 -5.77
N GLY A 606 -17.06 14.02 -6.72
CA GLY A 606 -16.81 15.44 -6.45
C GLY A 606 -15.34 15.72 -6.09
N ASN A 607 -15.07 16.92 -5.60
CA ASN A 607 -13.79 17.27 -4.98
C ASN A 607 -13.96 17.29 -3.46
N PRO A 608 -13.77 16.16 -2.75
CA PRO A 608 -13.99 16.09 -1.31
C PRO A 608 -12.98 16.95 -0.49
N GLY A 609 -11.97 17.56 -1.11
CA GLY A 609 -10.89 18.24 -0.40
C GLY A 609 -9.99 17.25 0.36
N THR A 610 -8.85 17.73 0.86
CA THR A 610 -7.75 16.89 1.39
C THR A 610 -8.18 16.01 2.58
N VAL A 611 -9.13 16.46 3.40
CA VAL A 611 -9.53 15.77 4.64
C VAL A 611 -10.54 14.65 4.38
N MET A 612 -11.54 14.88 3.53
CA MET A 612 -12.57 13.88 3.21
C MET A 612 -12.06 12.86 2.17
N GLY A 613 -11.09 13.24 1.32
CA GLY A 613 -10.34 12.32 0.46
C GLY A 613 -9.55 11.27 1.25
N LEU A 614 -8.95 11.65 2.39
CA LEU A 614 -8.28 10.74 3.31
C LEU A 614 -9.26 9.74 3.97
N VAL A 615 -10.43 10.21 4.40
CA VAL A 615 -11.44 9.36 5.05
C VAL A 615 -12.07 8.39 4.05
N LYS A 616 -12.41 8.84 2.83
CA LYS A 616 -12.97 7.99 1.78
C LYS A 616 -11.94 7.01 1.20
N GLY A 617 -10.70 7.44 1.00
CA GLY A 617 -9.60 6.58 0.56
C GLY A 617 -9.32 5.44 1.56
N VAL A 618 -9.24 5.75 2.86
CA VAL A 618 -9.04 4.75 3.91
C VAL A 618 -10.28 3.86 4.10
N TYR A 619 -11.50 4.38 3.95
CA TYR A 619 -12.74 3.60 4.09
C TYR A 619 -12.96 2.63 2.92
N ALA A 620 -12.78 3.06 1.67
CA ALA A 620 -12.88 2.20 0.49
C ALA A 620 -11.86 1.04 0.54
N MET A 621 -10.67 1.29 1.10
CA MET A 621 -9.63 0.27 1.35
C MET A 621 -10.03 -0.81 2.37
N ILE A 622 -10.96 -0.52 3.29
CA ILE A 622 -11.44 -1.49 4.29
C ILE A 622 -12.57 -2.35 3.72
N THR A 623 -13.33 -1.82 2.76
CA THR A 623 -14.56 -2.45 2.24
C THR A 623 -14.37 -3.26 0.97
N ASP A 624 -13.35 -2.98 0.14
CA ASP A 624 -13.08 -3.73 -1.11
C ASP A 624 -11.57 -3.95 -1.35
N PRO A 625 -11.00 -5.06 -0.83
CA PRO A 625 -9.59 -5.41 -1.03
C PRO A 625 -9.24 -5.86 -2.46
N ALA A 626 -10.23 -6.24 -3.28
CA ALA A 626 -10.02 -6.78 -4.62
C ALA A 626 -9.69 -5.67 -5.63
N ALA A 627 -10.23 -4.47 -5.44
CA ALA A 627 -9.95 -3.28 -6.25
C ALA A 627 -8.53 -2.69 -6.10
N TYR A 628 -7.68 -3.20 -5.20
CA TYR A 628 -6.39 -2.60 -4.80
C TYR A 628 -5.15 -3.49 -4.97
N LYS A 629 -5.17 -4.44 -5.92
CA LYS A 629 -4.06 -5.39 -6.11
C LYS A 629 -2.72 -4.79 -6.59
N GLY A 630 -2.70 -3.57 -7.13
CA GLY A 630 -1.46 -2.87 -7.54
C GLY A 630 -0.81 -1.97 -6.47
N ARG A 631 -1.51 -1.60 -5.38
CA ARG A 631 -1.02 -0.64 -4.36
C ARG A 631 -1.15 -1.11 -2.91
N HIS A 632 -1.42 -2.40 -2.69
CA HIS A 632 -1.41 -3.04 -1.36
C HIS A 632 -0.08 -2.89 -0.59
N ILE A 633 0.97 -2.42 -1.27
CA ILE A 633 2.33 -2.24 -0.77
C ILE A 633 2.49 -0.92 0.01
N PHE A 634 1.79 0.16 -0.34
CA PHE A 634 2.01 1.51 0.26
C PHE A 634 1.79 1.52 1.78
N PHE A 635 0.81 0.76 2.29
CA PHE A 635 0.43 0.77 3.72
C PHE A 635 1.09 -0.33 4.57
N ALA A 636 1.43 -1.48 3.99
CA ALA A 636 2.33 -2.44 4.64
C ALA A 636 3.74 -1.84 4.85
N SER A 637 4.10 -0.95 3.93
CA SER A 637 5.33 -0.17 3.92
C SER A 637 5.38 0.95 4.95
N ILE A 638 4.30 1.74 5.15
CA ILE A 638 4.27 2.78 6.21
C ILE A 638 4.43 2.16 7.61
N SER A 639 3.85 0.98 7.86
CA SER A 639 4.08 0.23 9.11
C SER A 639 5.53 -0.29 9.27
N LEU A 640 6.30 -0.33 8.19
CA LEU A 640 7.70 -0.77 8.18
C LEU A 640 8.67 0.43 8.03
N HIS A 641 8.20 1.61 7.61
CA HIS A 641 8.92 2.89 7.59
C HIS A 641 8.91 3.61 8.94
N LEU A 642 7.83 3.48 9.73
CA LEU A 642 7.79 3.86 11.16
C LEU A 642 8.75 3.05 12.06
N ASN A 643 9.54 2.21 11.42
CA ASN A 643 10.38 1.17 11.97
C ASN A 643 11.83 1.26 11.43
N LEU A 644 12.08 2.12 10.42
CA LEU A 644 13.35 2.25 9.68
C LEU A 644 13.87 3.70 9.54
N THR A 645 13.14 4.70 10.06
CA THR A 645 13.54 6.13 10.01
C THR A 645 14.40 6.56 11.20
N SER A 646 15.28 5.70 11.72
CA SER A 646 16.37 6.08 12.62
C SER A 646 17.79 6.02 12.03
N ALA A 647 17.93 6.15 10.71
CA ALA A 647 19.25 6.34 10.12
C ALA A 647 19.07 7.04 8.78
N THR A 648 19.28 8.34 8.60
CA THR A 648 20.60 8.98 8.63
C THR A 648 20.43 10.47 8.30
N THR A 649 21.02 11.35 9.11
CA THR A 649 21.40 12.71 8.68
C THR A 649 22.88 12.93 8.97
N SER A 650 23.58 13.37 7.92
CA SER A 650 24.73 14.29 7.89
C SER A 650 26.02 13.73 7.26
N LYS A 651 26.46 14.42 6.19
CA LYS A 651 27.88 14.56 5.84
C LYS A 651 28.37 15.83 6.55
N MET A 652 29.14 15.67 7.62
CA MET A 652 30.13 16.62 8.11
C MET A 652 31.47 15.88 8.15
N SER A 653 32.53 16.56 7.74
CA SER A 653 33.86 16.05 7.42
C SER A 653 34.66 15.52 8.62
N SER A 654 35.63 14.66 8.30
CA SER A 654 36.66 14.01 9.15
C SER A 654 36.16 12.83 9.99
N ALA A 655 36.74 11.66 9.75
CA ALA A 655 36.41 10.41 10.44
C ALA A 655 36.86 10.48 11.91
N VAL A 656 35.94 10.90 12.77
CA VAL A 656 36.04 10.73 14.21
C VAL A 656 35.70 9.28 14.52
N ASP A 657 36.61 8.55 15.15
CA ASP A 657 36.34 7.20 15.65
C ASP A 657 35.11 7.28 16.58
N ILE A 658 34.11 6.44 16.34
CA ILE A 658 32.86 6.42 17.13
C ILE A 658 33.11 6.20 18.63
N GLN A 659 34.24 5.56 18.99
CA GLN A 659 34.67 5.40 20.38
C GLN A 659 35.19 6.69 21.02
N SER A 660 35.61 7.67 20.21
CA SER A 660 36.09 8.98 20.65
C SER A 660 34.98 10.04 20.80
N LEU A 661 33.73 9.68 20.48
CA LEU A 661 32.59 10.57 20.69
C LEU A 661 32.33 10.81 22.18
N PRO A 662 31.94 12.04 22.57
CA PRO A 662 31.44 12.31 23.91
C PRO A 662 30.30 11.37 24.29
N SER A 663 30.27 10.94 25.55
CA SER A 663 29.30 9.94 26.02
C SER A 663 27.85 10.40 25.86
N GLU A 664 27.56 11.71 25.92
CA GLU A 664 26.22 12.25 25.67
C GLU A 664 25.79 12.09 24.21
N VAL A 665 26.72 12.28 23.26
CA VAL A 665 26.46 12.16 21.82
C VAL A 665 26.24 10.70 21.46
N LEU A 666 27.11 9.81 21.93
CA LEU A 666 26.96 8.36 21.74
C LEU A 666 25.63 7.86 22.33
N ARG A 667 25.22 8.35 23.50
CA ARG A 667 23.94 7.98 24.12
C ARG A 667 22.73 8.49 23.34
N LYS A 668 22.79 9.67 22.73
CA LYS A 668 21.72 10.18 21.83
C LYS A 668 21.62 9.35 20.56
N ILE A 669 22.76 8.98 19.96
CA ILE A 669 22.81 8.08 18.80
C ILE A 669 22.17 6.73 19.16
N LEU A 670 22.59 6.13 20.27
CA LEU A 670 22.01 4.86 20.71
C LEU A 670 20.54 4.98 21.12
N PHE A 671 20.09 6.12 21.67
CA PHE A 671 18.67 6.35 21.96
C PHE A 671 17.83 6.32 20.68
N PHE A 672 18.36 6.85 19.58
CA PHE A 672 17.75 6.77 18.26
C PHE A 672 17.66 5.32 17.77
N VAL A 673 18.78 4.58 17.81
CA VAL A 673 18.86 3.15 17.47
C VAL A 673 17.86 2.30 18.27
N ARG A 674 17.66 2.62 19.56
CA ARG A 674 16.73 1.91 20.43
C ARG A 674 15.27 1.99 19.94
N ASN A 675 14.88 3.11 19.33
CA ASN A 675 13.50 3.40 18.94
C ASN A 675 13.14 2.86 17.54
N GLU A 676 14.06 2.18 16.85
CA GLU A 676 13.81 1.46 15.60
C GLU A 676 13.13 0.10 15.81
N LYS A 677 12.66 -0.49 14.71
CA LYS A 677 12.24 -1.89 14.69
C LYS A 677 13.39 -2.78 15.15
N ASN A 678 13.13 -3.60 16.17
CA ASN A 678 14.14 -4.45 16.83
C ASN A 678 15.26 -3.70 17.57
N GLY A 679 15.14 -2.38 17.78
CA GLY A 679 16.18 -1.54 18.40
C GLY A 679 16.65 -2.00 19.78
N ARG A 680 15.78 -2.62 20.59
CA ARG A 680 16.18 -3.23 21.87
C ARG A 680 17.20 -4.37 21.69
N GLY A 681 17.10 -5.14 20.62
CA GLY A 681 18.07 -6.17 20.25
C GLY A 681 19.41 -5.53 19.87
N SER A 682 19.38 -4.51 19.02
CA SER A 682 20.59 -3.75 18.64
C SER A 682 21.28 -3.12 19.84
N ILE A 683 20.55 -2.55 20.80
CA ILE A 683 21.12 -2.03 22.05
C ILE A 683 21.77 -3.12 22.89
N ARG A 684 21.22 -4.34 22.91
CA ARG A 684 21.83 -5.48 23.60
C ARG A 684 23.19 -5.82 22.99
N GLU A 685 23.28 -5.86 21.67
CA GLU A 685 24.52 -6.15 20.95
C GLU A 685 25.54 -5.01 21.07
N CYS A 686 25.10 -3.75 21.01
CA CYS A 686 25.97 -2.58 21.20
C CYS A 686 26.74 -2.64 22.52
N ARG A 687 26.15 -3.19 23.58
CA ARG A 687 26.84 -3.32 24.89
C ARG A 687 28.07 -4.21 24.83
N LEU A 688 28.14 -5.13 23.88
CA LEU A 688 29.24 -6.08 23.73
C LEU A 688 30.44 -5.49 22.98
N VAL A 689 30.31 -4.28 22.43
CA VAL A 689 31.32 -3.65 21.57
C VAL A 689 32.50 -3.10 22.37
N SER A 690 32.27 -2.34 23.44
CA SER A 690 33.32 -1.76 24.29
C SER A 690 32.76 -1.31 25.64
N HIS A 691 33.62 -0.96 26.60
CA HIS A 691 33.18 -0.36 27.87
C HIS A 691 32.41 0.96 27.67
N CYS A 692 32.82 1.79 26.72
CA CYS A 692 32.15 3.05 26.38
C CYS A 692 30.71 2.79 25.87
N PHE A 693 30.57 1.85 24.92
CA PHE A 693 29.26 1.46 24.40
C PHE A 693 28.41 0.75 25.45
N ASN A 694 28.99 -0.11 26.28
CA ASN A 694 28.26 -0.75 27.38
C ASN A 694 27.66 0.28 28.34
N ASN A 695 28.43 1.30 28.71
CA ASN A 695 27.98 2.36 29.61
C ASN A 695 26.88 3.24 28.97
N ALA A 696 26.99 3.53 27.67
CA ALA A 696 26.00 4.35 26.95
C ALA A 696 24.71 3.58 26.57
N ALA A 697 24.83 2.30 26.21
CA ALA A 697 23.74 1.45 25.74
C ALA A 697 22.95 0.79 26.87
N SER A 698 23.59 0.38 27.97
CA SER A 698 22.91 -0.32 29.07
C SER A 698 21.68 0.43 29.61
N PRO A 699 21.72 1.76 29.86
CA PRO A 699 20.56 2.52 30.29
C PRO A 699 19.35 2.46 29.33
N LEU A 700 19.59 2.22 28.04
CA LEU A 700 18.56 2.23 27.00
C LEU A 700 17.80 0.90 26.90
N LEU A 701 18.28 -0.17 27.54
CA LEU A 701 17.56 -1.46 27.55
C LEU A 701 16.23 -1.39 28.28
N LEU A 702 16.14 -0.52 29.29
CA LEU A 702 14.95 -0.35 30.11
C LEU A 702 14.79 1.13 30.47
N THR A 703 13.96 1.84 29.69
CA THR A 703 13.54 3.22 30.01
C THR A 703 12.05 3.30 30.35
N GLU A 704 11.32 2.19 30.17
CA GLU A 704 9.87 2.14 30.38
C GLU A 704 9.54 0.88 31.18
N VAL A 705 8.74 1.05 32.23
CA VAL A 705 8.33 -0.05 33.11
C VAL A 705 6.81 -0.06 33.20
N SER A 706 6.21 -1.24 33.08
CA SER A 706 4.80 -1.45 33.38
C SER A 706 4.67 -2.20 34.71
N VAL A 707 3.78 -1.73 35.58
CA VAL A 707 3.57 -2.27 36.92
C VAL A 707 2.12 -2.71 37.05
N CYS A 708 1.89 -4.00 37.26
CA CYS A 708 0.57 -4.56 37.55
C CYS A 708 0.33 -4.66 39.05
N LEU A 709 -0.93 -4.67 39.48
CA LEU A 709 -1.33 -4.91 40.88
C LEU A 709 -1.15 -6.38 41.30
N THR A 710 0.06 -6.90 41.17
CA THR A 710 0.47 -8.23 41.62
C THR A 710 1.80 -8.18 42.34
N LEU A 711 2.00 -9.07 43.31
CA LEU A 711 3.21 -9.08 44.13
C LEU A 711 4.47 -9.25 43.28
N LYS A 712 4.43 -10.16 42.29
CA LYS A 712 5.50 -10.40 41.31
C LYS A 712 5.90 -9.14 40.55
N SER A 713 4.92 -8.34 40.11
CA SER A 713 5.20 -7.12 39.36
C SER A 713 5.80 -6.03 40.24
N PHE A 714 5.39 -5.95 41.51
CA PHE A 714 5.94 -5.00 42.47
C PHE A 714 7.36 -5.36 42.87
N THR A 715 7.66 -6.64 43.13
CA THR A 715 9.03 -7.11 43.39
C THR A 715 9.94 -6.76 42.23
N ARG A 716 9.50 -7.00 40.98
CA ARG A 716 10.27 -6.60 39.79
C ARG A 716 10.53 -5.10 39.73
N LEU A 717 9.54 -4.26 40.05
CA LEU A 717 9.72 -2.81 40.10
C LEU A 717 10.79 -2.43 41.13
N GLU A 718 10.74 -3.00 42.33
CA GLU A 718 11.72 -2.73 43.37
C GLU A 718 13.12 -3.19 42.98
N ASP A 719 13.25 -4.34 42.33
CA ASP A 719 14.54 -4.81 41.82
C ASP A 719 15.12 -3.86 40.77
N ILE A 720 14.26 -3.30 39.89
CA ILE A 720 14.66 -2.25 38.95
C ILE A 720 15.12 -0.99 39.70
N CYS A 721 14.42 -0.60 40.77
CA CYS A 721 14.79 0.55 41.60
C CYS A 721 16.10 0.34 42.37
N ARG A 722 16.43 -0.91 42.74
CA ARG A 722 17.72 -1.25 43.37
C ARG A 722 18.85 -1.40 42.35
N HIS A 723 18.53 -1.60 41.06
CA HIS A 723 19.55 -1.82 40.03
C HIS A 723 20.35 -0.53 39.76
N PRO A 724 21.69 -0.55 39.77
CA PRO A 724 22.53 0.66 39.74
C PRO A 724 22.41 1.47 38.43
N ILE A 725 22.05 0.79 37.34
CA ILE A 725 21.83 1.41 36.02
C ILE A 725 20.37 1.80 35.81
N PHE A 726 19.42 0.87 35.99
CA PHE A 726 18.04 1.07 35.58
C PHE A 726 17.26 2.05 36.47
N SER A 727 17.58 2.14 37.76
CA SER A 727 17.01 3.16 38.65
C SER A 727 17.26 4.60 38.17
N LYS A 728 18.31 4.80 37.37
CA LYS A 728 18.70 6.09 36.76
C LYS A 728 18.35 6.21 35.28
N SER A 729 17.71 5.20 34.69
CA SER A 729 17.39 5.20 33.25
C SER A 729 15.92 5.07 32.92
N VAL A 730 15.10 4.60 33.87
CA VAL A 730 13.64 4.56 33.70
C VAL A 730 13.10 5.98 33.63
N GLN A 731 12.50 6.30 32.49
CA GLN A 731 11.92 7.61 32.14
C GLN A 731 10.40 7.59 32.15
N SER A 732 9.78 6.42 31.97
CA SER A 732 8.32 6.26 31.92
C SER A 732 7.89 5.07 32.78
N VAL A 733 6.85 5.27 33.60
CA VAL A 733 6.21 4.18 34.32
C VAL A 733 4.71 4.18 34.02
N SER A 734 4.20 3.02 33.58
CA SER A 734 2.78 2.76 33.37
C SER A 734 2.26 1.81 34.44
N ILE A 735 1.42 2.32 35.34
CA ILE A 735 0.73 1.52 36.34
C ILE A 735 -0.56 0.99 35.72
N VAL A 736 -0.65 -0.33 35.61
CA VAL A 736 -1.80 -1.04 35.05
C VAL A 736 -2.75 -1.38 36.19
N THR A 737 -3.89 -0.70 36.23
CA THR A 737 -4.85 -0.71 37.35
C THR A 737 -6.01 -1.68 37.15
N SER A 738 -5.98 -2.50 36.08
CA SER A 738 -6.85 -3.67 35.93
C SER A 738 -6.71 -4.60 37.14
N TYR A 739 -7.77 -5.26 37.57
CA TYR A 739 -7.81 -5.98 38.84
C TYR A 739 -8.52 -7.34 38.73
N TYR A 740 -8.27 -8.21 39.72
CA TYR A 740 -9.04 -9.43 39.94
C TYR A 740 -10.26 -9.12 40.80
N GLU A 741 -11.44 -9.50 40.31
CA GLU A 741 -12.73 -9.24 40.94
C GLU A 741 -13.02 -10.21 42.09
N THR A 742 -13.51 -9.66 43.20
CA THR A 742 -13.89 -10.42 44.41
C THR A 742 -15.00 -11.42 44.12
N GLU A 743 -16.02 -11.00 43.39
CA GLU A 743 -17.19 -11.81 43.07
C GLU A 743 -16.82 -13.02 42.24
N LEU A 744 -15.91 -12.86 41.27
CA LEU A 744 -15.39 -13.98 40.48
C LEU A 744 -14.51 -14.91 41.32
N ALA A 745 -13.76 -14.40 42.30
CA ALA A 745 -12.92 -15.25 43.16
C ALA A 745 -13.71 -16.01 44.24
N CYS A 746 -14.84 -15.47 44.69
CA CYS A 746 -15.66 -16.06 45.75
C CYS A 746 -16.83 -16.90 45.23
N ASN A 747 -17.17 -16.82 43.94
CA ASN A 747 -18.31 -17.52 43.35
C ASN A 747 -17.88 -18.32 42.11
N ARG A 748 -17.69 -19.64 42.29
CA ARG A 748 -17.25 -20.55 41.22
C ARG A 748 -18.23 -20.58 40.03
N PRO A 749 -19.55 -20.77 40.21
CA PRO A 749 -20.49 -20.69 39.09
C PRO A 749 -20.39 -19.38 38.28
N LEU A 750 -20.24 -18.25 38.97
CA LEU A 750 -20.08 -16.94 38.33
C LEU A 750 -18.77 -16.84 37.54
N PHE A 751 -17.67 -17.36 38.09
CA PHE A 751 -16.40 -17.46 37.38
C PHE A 751 -16.51 -18.32 36.12
N MET A 752 -17.16 -19.47 36.19
CA MET A 752 -17.32 -20.36 35.02
C MET A 752 -18.09 -19.68 33.89
N LEU A 753 -19.10 -18.87 34.25
CA LEU A 753 -19.90 -18.14 33.27
C LEU A 753 -19.07 -17.07 32.56
N GLU A 754 -18.24 -16.34 33.30
CA GLU A 754 -17.32 -15.36 32.73
C GLU A 754 -16.17 -16.03 31.96
N ALA A 755 -15.68 -17.19 32.42
CA ALA A 755 -14.67 -17.97 31.72
C ALA A 755 -15.15 -18.41 30.33
N LYS A 756 -16.41 -18.86 30.22
CA LYS A 756 -17.05 -19.16 28.93
C LYS A 756 -17.14 -17.92 28.05
N ALA A 757 -17.57 -16.77 28.60
CA ALA A 757 -17.63 -15.52 27.85
C ALA A 757 -16.25 -15.06 27.35
N ARG A 758 -15.19 -15.25 28.15
CA ARG A 758 -13.79 -14.94 27.77
C ARG A 758 -13.29 -15.88 26.67
N LEU A 759 -13.59 -17.17 26.76
CA LEU A 759 -13.25 -18.15 25.72
C LEU A 759 -13.98 -17.85 24.41
N LEU A 760 -15.27 -17.53 24.46
CA LEU A 760 -16.05 -17.14 23.29
C LEU A 760 -15.44 -15.91 22.60
N ARG A 761 -15.17 -14.83 23.36
CA ARG A 761 -14.50 -13.64 22.82
C ARG A 761 -13.13 -13.97 22.22
N HIS A 762 -12.38 -14.89 22.83
CA HIS A 762 -11.09 -15.34 22.32
C HIS A 762 -11.24 -16.01 20.94
N VAL A 763 -12.20 -16.93 20.79
CA VAL A 763 -12.49 -17.64 19.55
C VAL A 763 -13.02 -16.68 18.47
N GLU A 764 -14.00 -15.82 18.80
CA GLU A 764 -14.51 -14.81 17.86
C GLU A 764 -13.39 -13.89 17.34
N THR A 765 -12.47 -13.50 18.23
CA THR A 765 -11.32 -12.65 17.83
C THR A 765 -10.37 -13.42 16.91
N MET A 766 -10.14 -14.71 17.16
CA MET A 766 -9.38 -15.57 16.24
C MET A 766 -10.09 -15.76 14.89
N GLU A 767 -11.41 -15.80 14.84
CA GLU A 767 -12.19 -15.90 13.61
C GLU A 767 -12.13 -14.59 12.79
N ARG A 768 -12.23 -13.44 13.46
CA ARG A 768 -12.24 -12.11 12.80
C ARG A 768 -10.85 -11.57 12.44
N SER A 769 -9.79 -11.97 13.14
CA SER A 769 -8.44 -11.42 12.96
C SER A 769 -7.40 -12.49 12.64
N ARG A 770 -6.91 -12.48 11.38
CA ARG A 770 -5.82 -13.36 10.92
C ARG A 770 -4.53 -13.16 11.72
N TYR A 771 -4.20 -11.91 12.05
CA TYR A 771 -3.04 -11.58 12.88
C TYR A 771 -3.15 -12.20 14.28
N TYR A 772 -4.31 -12.06 14.94
CA TYR A 772 -4.53 -12.63 16.26
C TYR A 772 -4.52 -14.16 16.22
N ARG A 773 -5.12 -14.78 15.19
CA ARG A 773 -5.07 -16.23 14.96
C ARG A 773 -3.66 -16.78 14.85
N ASN A 774 -2.78 -16.09 14.13
CA ASN A 774 -1.39 -16.51 13.94
C ASN A 774 -0.57 -16.52 15.25
N LYS A 775 -1.01 -15.79 16.29
CA LYS A 775 -0.38 -15.80 17.62
C LYS A 775 -0.67 -17.08 18.41
N TYR A 776 -1.75 -17.77 18.09
CA TYR A 776 -2.21 -18.99 18.76
C TYR A 776 -2.32 -20.12 17.74
N PRO A 777 -1.18 -20.68 17.27
CA PRO A 777 -1.18 -21.73 16.26
C PRO A 777 -1.93 -22.97 16.77
N HIS A 778 -2.85 -23.48 15.96
CA HIS A 778 -3.68 -24.64 16.27
C HIS A 778 -4.00 -25.44 15.00
N THR A 779 -4.25 -26.74 15.13
CA THR A 779 -4.68 -27.59 14.02
C THR A 779 -6.15 -27.35 13.68
N GLN A 780 -6.60 -27.80 12.50
CA GLN A 780 -8.01 -27.67 12.10
C GLN A 780 -8.96 -28.42 13.05
N GLU A 781 -8.51 -29.55 13.60
CA GLU A 781 -9.25 -30.33 14.59
C GLU A 781 -9.36 -29.58 15.92
N GLN A 782 -8.25 -29.02 16.41
CA GLN A 782 -8.23 -28.17 17.61
C GLN A 782 -9.11 -26.92 17.43
N SER A 783 -9.10 -26.31 16.24
CA SER A 783 -9.98 -25.18 15.89
C SER A 783 -11.45 -25.54 16.05
N ARG A 784 -11.84 -26.70 15.50
CA ARG A 784 -13.23 -27.19 15.55
C ARG A 784 -13.63 -27.54 16.99
N TRP A 785 -12.75 -28.18 17.74
CA TRP A 785 -12.97 -28.50 19.15
C TRP A 785 -13.13 -27.24 20.01
N LEU A 786 -12.21 -26.26 19.90
CA LEU A 786 -12.29 -24.97 20.59
C LEU A 786 -13.56 -24.21 20.23
N SER A 787 -13.94 -24.20 18.95
CA SER A 787 -15.15 -23.54 18.48
C SER A 787 -16.40 -24.23 19.03
N ASN A 788 -16.46 -25.56 19.04
CA ASN A 788 -17.57 -26.28 19.64
C ASN A 788 -17.70 -25.98 21.14
N MET A 789 -16.61 -26.01 21.89
CA MET A 789 -16.62 -25.70 23.32
C MET A 789 -16.98 -24.23 23.62
N ALA A 790 -16.62 -23.29 22.75
CA ALA A 790 -16.97 -21.87 22.90
C ALA A 790 -18.43 -21.56 22.54
N TRP A 791 -18.92 -22.13 21.42
CA TRP A 791 -20.23 -21.81 20.84
C TRP A 791 -21.35 -22.74 21.31
N ARG A 792 -21.05 -23.99 21.65
CA ARG A 792 -22.05 -24.99 22.08
C ARG A 792 -22.02 -25.16 23.59
N THR A 793 -23.19 -25.45 24.14
CA THR A 793 -23.32 -25.84 25.54
C THR A 793 -23.13 -27.35 25.64
N GLU A 794 -21.88 -27.77 25.83
CA GLU A 794 -21.61 -29.18 26.14
C GLU A 794 -22.18 -29.52 27.52
N PRO A 795 -22.89 -30.65 27.70
CA PRO A 795 -23.48 -31.05 28.99
C PRO A 795 -22.48 -31.07 30.15
N GLU A 796 -21.21 -31.40 29.85
CA GLU A 796 -20.11 -31.40 30.82
C GLU A 796 -19.80 -30.01 31.39
N PHE A 797 -20.03 -28.94 30.61
CA PHE A 797 -19.83 -27.56 31.06
C PHE A 797 -20.98 -27.08 31.96
N GLU A 798 -22.21 -27.55 31.71
CA GLU A 798 -23.36 -27.22 32.54
C GLU A 798 -23.23 -27.77 33.97
N GLN A 799 -22.59 -28.92 34.12
CA GLN A 799 -22.27 -29.49 35.43
C GLN A 799 -21.34 -28.59 36.25
N LEU A 800 -20.43 -27.83 35.60
CA LEU A 800 -19.51 -26.88 36.27
C LEU A 800 -20.23 -25.66 36.86
N PHE A 801 -21.45 -25.36 36.42
CA PHE A 801 -22.29 -24.31 37.01
C PHE A 801 -23.03 -24.79 38.27
N SER A 802 -23.03 -26.09 38.54
CA SER A 802 -23.62 -26.66 39.75
C SER A 802 -22.59 -26.78 40.87
N ASP A 803 -23.03 -26.75 42.12
CA ASP A 803 -22.16 -26.98 43.27
C ASP A 803 -21.76 -28.46 43.43
N GLN A 804 -22.28 -29.38 42.60
CA GLN A 804 -22.18 -30.84 42.75
C GLN A 804 -21.22 -31.51 41.75
N VAL A 805 -20.08 -30.90 41.42
CA VAL A 805 -19.05 -31.58 40.62
C VAL A 805 -18.28 -32.54 41.51
N ASP A 806 -18.43 -33.83 41.27
CA ASP A 806 -17.61 -34.88 41.88
C ASP A 806 -16.19 -34.81 41.29
N GLU A 807 -15.21 -34.44 42.11
CA GLU A 807 -13.81 -34.26 41.68
C GLU A 807 -13.19 -35.58 41.18
N GLU A 808 -13.65 -36.74 41.69
CA GLU A 808 -13.09 -38.06 41.36
C GLU A 808 -13.52 -38.58 39.98
N SER A 809 -14.65 -38.12 39.43
CA SER A 809 -15.20 -38.55 38.13
C SER A 809 -15.16 -37.48 37.03
N SER A 810 -14.47 -36.36 37.28
CA SER A 810 -14.39 -35.20 36.38
C SER A 810 -13.73 -35.50 35.02
N THR A 811 -14.16 -34.82 33.95
CA THR A 811 -13.52 -34.91 32.62
C THR A 811 -12.25 -34.04 32.52
N PRO A 812 -11.33 -34.29 31.55
CA PRO A 812 -10.17 -33.44 31.30
C PRO A 812 -10.47 -31.94 31.23
N THR A 813 -11.55 -31.58 30.53
CA THR A 813 -12.02 -30.20 30.38
C THR A 813 -12.51 -29.63 31.72
N GLN A 814 -13.27 -30.41 32.50
CA GLN A 814 -13.73 -29.98 33.82
C GLN A 814 -12.56 -29.70 34.76
N ARG A 815 -11.55 -30.59 34.79
CA ARG A 815 -10.32 -30.38 35.57
C ARG A 815 -9.56 -29.12 35.15
N LEU A 816 -9.48 -28.84 33.85
CA LEU A 816 -8.88 -27.62 33.32
C LEU A 816 -9.56 -26.36 33.87
N PHE A 817 -10.90 -26.28 33.81
CA PHE A 817 -11.63 -25.10 34.30
C PHE A 817 -11.58 -24.96 35.82
N LEU A 818 -11.63 -26.07 36.58
CA LEU A 818 -11.45 -26.05 38.03
C LEU A 818 -10.06 -25.52 38.42
N LYS A 819 -9.00 -26.01 37.76
CA LYS A 819 -7.63 -25.52 37.99
C LYS A 819 -7.48 -24.03 37.62
N LEU A 820 -8.12 -23.57 36.54
CA LEU A 820 -8.16 -22.15 36.19
C LEU A 820 -8.85 -21.30 37.27
N TYR A 821 -9.92 -21.80 37.88
CA TYR A 821 -10.56 -21.12 39.01
C TYR A 821 -9.64 -21.03 40.23
N ASP A 822 -8.92 -22.10 40.55
CA ASP A 822 -7.94 -22.09 41.64
C ASP A 822 -6.82 -21.08 41.40
N LEU A 823 -6.25 -21.05 40.20
CA LEU A 823 -5.24 -20.05 39.82
C LEU A 823 -5.80 -18.62 39.90
N TYR A 824 -7.04 -18.40 39.47
CA TYR A 824 -7.68 -17.09 39.58
C TYR A 824 -7.83 -16.66 41.05
N LYS A 825 -8.23 -17.56 41.95
CA LYS A 825 -8.30 -17.30 43.40
C LYS A 825 -6.92 -16.98 43.97
N GLU A 826 -5.88 -17.70 43.60
CA GLU A 826 -4.51 -17.43 44.03
C GLU A 826 -4.06 -16.02 43.60
N LEU A 827 -4.27 -15.68 42.33
CA LEU A 827 -3.94 -14.36 41.79
C LEU A 827 -4.75 -13.23 42.44
N TYR A 828 -6.03 -13.48 42.76
CA TYR A 828 -6.86 -12.58 43.55
C TYR A 828 -6.31 -12.40 44.97
N ASN A 829 -5.99 -13.48 45.68
CA ASN A 829 -5.46 -13.43 47.03
C ASN A 829 -4.10 -12.70 47.08
N ASP A 830 -3.25 -12.90 46.08
CA ASP A 830 -2.00 -12.14 45.90
C ASP A 830 -2.24 -10.65 45.78
N GLN A 831 -3.24 -10.25 44.99
CA GLN A 831 -3.64 -8.86 44.87
C GLN A 831 -4.18 -8.29 46.19
N GLN A 832 -5.00 -9.06 46.93
CA GLN A 832 -5.54 -8.61 48.21
C GLN A 832 -4.44 -8.42 49.26
N ARG A 833 -3.50 -9.36 49.37
CA ARG A 833 -2.32 -9.23 50.24
C ARG A 833 -1.47 -8.01 49.91
N LEU A 834 -1.33 -7.70 48.62
CA LEU A 834 -0.62 -6.51 48.17
C LEU A 834 -1.38 -5.21 48.52
N ARG A 835 -2.71 -5.23 48.48
CA ARG A 835 -3.56 -4.07 48.75
C ARG A 835 -3.85 -3.83 50.23
N GLU A 836 -3.71 -4.85 51.06
CA GLU A 836 -3.89 -4.81 52.51
C GLU A 836 -3.15 -3.62 53.13
N GLY A 837 -3.84 -2.84 53.97
CA GLY A 837 -3.27 -1.67 54.62
C GLY A 837 -2.71 -0.59 53.68
N GLN A 838 -3.18 -0.51 52.43
CA GLN A 838 -2.65 0.38 51.38
C GLN A 838 -1.16 0.13 51.03
N ASN A 839 -0.63 -1.06 51.33
CA ASN A 839 0.78 -1.41 51.08
C ASN A 839 1.24 -1.14 49.63
N HIS A 840 0.36 -1.41 48.66
CA HIS A 840 0.60 -1.11 47.25
C HIS A 840 0.89 0.38 46.98
N ILE A 841 0.19 1.31 47.63
CA ILE A 841 0.43 2.75 47.47
C ILE A 841 1.80 3.10 48.06
N THR A 842 2.06 2.72 49.31
CA THR A 842 3.33 2.96 49.98
C THR A 842 4.53 2.47 49.17
N ARG A 843 4.43 1.24 48.61
CA ARG A 843 5.49 0.63 47.80
C ARG A 843 5.69 1.36 46.47
N LEU A 844 4.61 1.77 45.80
CA LEU A 844 4.70 2.57 44.57
C LEU A 844 5.33 3.93 44.86
N CYS A 845 4.90 4.62 45.92
CA CYS A 845 5.45 5.91 46.32
C CYS A 845 6.96 5.80 46.60
N ALA A 846 7.39 4.79 47.35
CA ALA A 846 8.81 4.55 47.61
C ALA A 846 9.60 4.24 46.33
N ALA A 847 9.08 3.37 45.47
CA ALA A 847 9.73 2.97 44.23
C ALA A 847 9.84 4.14 43.24
N LEU A 848 8.73 4.81 42.93
CA LEU A 848 8.70 5.89 41.94
C LEU A 848 9.52 7.09 42.36
N SER A 849 9.53 7.42 43.66
CA SER A 849 10.35 8.52 44.18
C SER A 849 11.86 8.23 44.11
N SER A 850 12.26 6.95 44.01
CA SER A 850 13.67 6.57 43.84
C SER A 850 14.16 6.67 42.39
N LEU A 851 13.24 6.79 41.42
CA LEU A 851 13.56 6.86 39.99
C LEU A 851 13.91 8.30 39.57
N SER A 852 15.18 8.66 39.75
CA SER A 852 15.70 10.02 39.48
C SER A 852 15.47 10.58 38.06
N SER A 853 15.23 9.72 37.06
CA SER A 853 15.00 10.12 35.66
C SER A 853 13.55 9.98 35.21
N LEU A 854 12.61 9.74 36.13
CA LEU A 854 11.20 9.58 35.81
C LEU A 854 10.59 10.90 35.31
N VAL A 855 10.16 10.92 34.05
CA VAL A 855 9.55 12.09 33.38
C VAL A 855 8.07 11.85 33.08
N SER A 856 7.68 10.61 32.83
CA SER A 856 6.34 10.22 32.37
C SER A 856 5.68 9.23 33.34
N LEU A 857 4.45 9.52 33.74
CA LEU A 857 3.61 8.65 34.56
C LEU A 857 2.29 8.36 33.85
N GLU A 858 1.95 7.08 33.72
CA GLU A 858 0.68 6.64 33.14
C GLU A 858 -0.12 5.79 34.15
N LEU A 859 -1.40 6.09 34.31
CA LEU A 859 -2.39 5.21 34.94
C LEU A 859 -3.29 4.63 33.85
N ASN A 860 -3.34 3.30 33.75
CA ASN A 860 -3.96 2.62 32.62
C ASN A 860 -4.80 1.41 33.05
N ASP A 861 -6.09 1.47 32.73
CA ASP A 861 -7.03 0.37 32.89
C ASP A 861 -7.58 -0.13 31.53
N VAL A 862 -7.40 0.63 30.45
CA VAL A 862 -7.94 0.30 29.12
C VAL A 862 -7.13 -0.81 28.44
N ARG A 863 -5.80 -0.74 28.52
CA ARG A 863 -4.90 -1.72 27.91
C ARG A 863 -4.63 -2.85 28.89
N ASN A 864 -5.24 -4.01 28.65
CA ASN A 864 -4.96 -5.22 29.41
C ASN A 864 -3.64 -5.87 28.95
N MET A 865 -2.51 -5.16 29.16
CA MET A 865 -1.17 -5.55 28.71
C MET A 865 -0.46 -6.54 29.65
N GLY A 866 -1.03 -6.81 30.82
CA GLY A 866 -0.46 -7.73 31.81
C GLY A 866 -1.29 -8.99 31.97
N GLY A 867 -0.65 -10.16 31.88
CA GLY A 867 -1.25 -11.42 32.33
C GLY A 867 -2.01 -12.21 31.25
N LEU A 868 -1.38 -12.50 30.11
CA LEU A 868 -1.52 -13.87 29.61
C LEU A 868 -0.57 -14.69 30.49
N GLU A 869 -1.04 -15.08 31.67
CA GLU A 869 -0.29 -16.01 32.50
C GLU A 869 -0.02 -17.24 31.63
N HIS A 870 1.26 -17.53 31.44
CA HIS A 870 1.67 -18.71 30.71
C HIS A 870 1.28 -19.88 31.60
N LEU A 871 0.28 -20.63 31.17
CA LEU A 871 -0.15 -21.83 31.87
C LEU A 871 0.99 -22.85 31.70
N ASP A 872 1.67 -23.17 32.78
CA ASP A 872 2.71 -24.19 32.78
C ASP A 872 2.04 -25.55 32.58
N ALA A 873 2.42 -26.27 31.52
CA ALA A 873 1.85 -27.58 31.23
C ALA A 873 2.02 -28.58 32.40
N ALA A 874 3.04 -28.40 33.25
CA ALA A 874 3.24 -29.21 34.45
C ALA A 874 2.07 -29.07 35.44
N ASP A 875 1.54 -27.87 35.63
CA ASP A 875 0.42 -27.59 36.54
C ASP A 875 -0.91 -28.20 36.04
N PHE A 876 -0.96 -28.54 34.75
CA PHE A 876 -2.13 -29.10 34.07
C PHE A 876 -1.92 -30.55 33.59
N ALA A 877 -0.85 -31.24 34.02
CA ALA A 877 -0.53 -32.59 33.54
C ALA A 877 -1.67 -33.60 33.72
N HIS A 878 -2.46 -33.46 34.79
CA HIS A 878 -3.64 -34.28 35.10
C HIS A 878 -4.82 -34.08 34.12
N THR A 879 -4.78 -33.04 33.28
CA THR A 879 -5.77 -32.80 32.20
C THR A 879 -5.37 -33.50 30.90
N GLY A 880 -4.08 -33.79 30.68
CA GLY A 880 -3.57 -34.30 29.41
C GLY A 880 -3.46 -33.26 28.29
N TYR A 881 -3.74 -31.98 28.57
CA TYR A 881 -3.55 -30.89 27.60
C TYR A 881 -2.12 -30.34 27.64
N ASP A 882 -1.54 -30.11 26.46
CA ASP A 882 -0.23 -29.49 26.32
C ASP A 882 -0.32 -27.96 26.15
N HIS A 883 0.84 -27.33 26.01
CA HIS A 883 0.94 -25.88 25.83
C HIS A 883 0.14 -25.36 24.60
N THR A 884 0.02 -26.16 23.54
CA THR A 884 -0.68 -25.77 22.30
C THR A 884 -2.18 -25.60 22.52
N ILE A 885 -2.76 -26.36 23.45
CA ILE A 885 -4.15 -26.21 23.87
C ILE A 885 -4.26 -25.13 24.96
N LEU A 886 -3.42 -25.20 26.00
CA LEU A 886 -3.52 -24.34 27.18
C LEU A 886 -3.38 -22.84 26.85
N GLN A 887 -2.60 -22.48 25.83
CA GLN A 887 -2.48 -21.07 25.38
C GLN A 887 -3.83 -20.40 25.04
N HIS A 888 -4.84 -21.18 24.65
CA HIS A 888 -6.18 -20.68 24.32
C HIS A 888 -7.03 -20.36 25.56
N PHE A 889 -6.62 -20.85 26.73
CA PHE A 889 -7.32 -20.66 28.01
C PHE A 889 -6.65 -19.62 28.89
N SER A 890 -5.38 -19.25 28.65
CA SER A 890 -4.73 -18.11 29.32
C SER A 890 -5.58 -16.82 29.34
N PRO A 891 -6.38 -16.46 28.31
CA PRO A 891 -7.28 -15.30 28.37
C PRO A 891 -8.34 -15.34 29.48
N ILE A 892 -8.68 -16.52 30.00
CA ILE A 892 -9.66 -16.68 31.09
C ILE A 892 -9.15 -16.06 32.38
N LEU A 893 -7.83 -16.12 32.64
CA LEU A 893 -7.20 -15.55 33.84
C LEU A 893 -6.93 -14.04 33.72
N ARG A 894 -7.43 -13.35 32.69
CA ARG A 894 -7.19 -11.92 32.53
C ARG A 894 -7.83 -11.12 33.67
N LYS A 895 -7.15 -10.05 34.07
CA LYS A 895 -7.72 -9.05 34.98
C LYS A 895 -8.88 -8.31 34.29
N SER A 896 -9.86 -7.90 35.08
CA SER A 896 -10.98 -7.11 34.60
C SER A 896 -10.62 -5.62 34.58
N ARG A 897 -11.27 -4.91 33.66
CA ARG A 897 -11.28 -3.44 33.63
C ARG A 897 -12.17 -2.92 34.77
N TRP A 898 -12.11 -1.63 35.07
CA TRP A 898 -12.81 -1.01 36.17
C TRP A 898 -14.34 -1.12 36.10
N CYS A 899 -14.91 -1.29 34.91
CA CYS A 899 -16.34 -1.58 34.74
C CYS A 899 -16.76 -2.99 35.21
N GLY A 900 -15.81 -3.85 35.61
CA GLY A 900 -16.05 -5.25 35.94
C GLY A 900 -16.27 -6.13 34.70
N SER A 901 -16.48 -7.42 34.94
CA SER A 901 -16.99 -8.37 33.94
C SER A 901 -18.44 -8.08 33.60
N PHE A 902 -18.95 -8.64 32.50
CA PHE A 902 -20.35 -8.46 32.09
C PHE A 902 -21.36 -8.85 33.18
N LYS A 903 -20.98 -9.77 34.07
CA LYS A 903 -21.86 -10.29 35.13
C LYS A 903 -21.73 -9.57 36.47
N THR A 904 -20.71 -8.73 36.62
CA THR A 904 -20.40 -7.99 37.85
C THR A 904 -20.47 -6.48 37.63
N ILE A 905 -20.99 -6.03 36.48
CA ILE A 905 -21.07 -4.62 36.07
C ILE A 905 -21.77 -3.69 37.07
N HIS A 906 -22.55 -4.21 38.02
CA HIS A 906 -23.25 -3.42 39.04
C HIS A 906 -22.63 -3.53 40.44
N THR A 907 -21.75 -4.51 40.68
CA THR A 907 -21.22 -4.83 42.02
C THR A 907 -19.70 -4.66 42.12
N ALA A 908 -19.01 -4.61 40.98
CA ALA A 908 -17.56 -4.55 40.89
C ALA A 908 -16.95 -3.38 41.71
N THR A 909 -15.90 -3.68 42.46
CA THR A 909 -15.17 -2.71 43.31
C THR A 909 -13.72 -2.52 42.86
N PRO A 910 -13.48 -1.70 41.82
CA PRO A 910 -12.14 -1.47 41.29
C PRO A 910 -11.24 -0.66 42.25
N PRO A 911 -9.92 -0.68 42.05
CA PRO A 911 -8.95 0.04 42.88
C PRO A 911 -8.93 1.56 42.57
N VAL A 912 -10.03 2.25 42.87
CA VAL A 912 -10.20 3.69 42.62
C VAL A 912 -9.27 4.57 43.46
N GLU A 913 -8.75 4.05 44.57
CA GLU A 913 -7.75 4.71 45.42
C GLU A 913 -6.47 5.09 44.66
N MET A 914 -6.22 4.44 43.51
CA MET A 914 -5.08 4.69 42.63
C MET A 914 -5.09 6.08 41.96
N ILE A 915 -6.22 6.78 41.96
CA ILE A 915 -6.29 8.16 41.45
C ILE A 915 -6.02 9.14 42.58
N GLY A 916 -6.94 9.25 43.55
CA GLY A 916 -6.85 10.28 44.58
C GLY A 916 -5.69 10.07 45.55
N THR A 917 -5.65 8.91 46.21
CA THR A 917 -4.69 8.65 47.29
C THR A 917 -3.27 8.52 46.77
N LEU A 918 -3.04 7.67 45.76
CA LEU A 918 -1.71 7.49 45.18
C LEU A 918 -1.13 8.80 44.63
N CYS A 919 -1.91 9.56 43.84
CA CYS A 919 -1.38 10.80 43.27
C CYS A 919 -1.04 11.84 44.33
N SER A 920 -1.82 11.91 45.40
CA SER A 920 -1.55 12.80 46.54
C SER A 920 -0.26 12.42 47.26
N GLU A 921 -0.09 11.14 47.59
CA GLU A 921 1.12 10.67 48.27
C GLU A 921 2.38 10.80 47.41
N LEU A 922 2.28 10.58 46.09
CA LEU A 922 3.38 10.86 45.16
C LEU A 922 3.75 12.34 45.17
N ALA A 923 2.75 13.23 45.26
CA ALA A 923 2.98 14.65 45.39
C ALA A 923 3.70 15.01 46.70
N ASP A 924 3.31 14.39 47.81
CA ASP A 924 3.93 14.59 49.13
C ASP A 924 5.37 14.08 49.18
N LYS A 925 5.70 13.04 48.40
CA LYS A 925 7.08 12.58 48.19
C LYS A 925 7.89 13.44 47.21
N GLY A 926 7.32 14.53 46.71
CA GLY A 926 8.01 15.49 45.85
C GLY A 926 8.04 15.11 44.37
N LEU A 927 7.33 14.07 43.94
CA LEU A 927 7.30 13.68 42.53
C LEU A 927 6.49 14.70 41.72
N ARG A 928 7.02 15.16 40.58
CA ARG A 928 6.37 16.12 39.67
C ARG A 928 6.62 15.74 38.21
N PRO A 929 5.88 14.77 37.64
CA PRO A 929 6.11 14.31 36.28
C PRO A 929 5.86 15.42 35.25
N ARG A 930 6.61 15.43 34.14
CA ARG A 930 6.36 16.38 33.02
C ARG A 930 5.26 15.89 32.08
N ILE A 931 5.05 14.58 32.02
CA ILE A 931 4.06 13.93 31.16
C ILE A 931 3.16 13.05 32.03
N ILE A 932 1.85 13.28 31.96
CA ILE A 932 0.86 12.48 32.65
C ILE A 932 -0.14 11.92 31.64
N ARG A 933 -0.43 10.62 31.75
CA ARG A 933 -1.45 9.94 30.94
C ARG A 933 -2.42 9.20 31.82
N LEU A 934 -3.71 9.45 31.64
CA LEU A 934 -4.80 8.72 32.27
C LEU A 934 -5.58 8.01 31.17
N ARG A 935 -5.67 6.68 31.24
CA ARG A 935 -6.45 5.85 30.32
C ARG A 935 -7.39 4.97 31.15
N LEU A 936 -8.61 5.44 31.35
CA LEU A 936 -9.52 4.90 32.33
C LEU A 936 -10.77 4.33 31.68
N VAL A 937 -11.38 3.35 32.32
CA VAL A 937 -12.74 2.87 32.02
C VAL A 937 -13.60 3.27 33.21
N PRO A 938 -14.80 3.83 33.02
CA PRO A 938 -15.62 4.19 34.17
C PRO A 938 -16.06 2.96 34.98
N PRO A 939 -15.97 3.03 36.33
CA PRO A 939 -16.48 1.99 37.21
C PRO A 939 -18.01 1.85 37.11
N PRO A 940 -18.60 0.79 37.68
CA PRO A 940 -20.04 0.64 37.83
C PRO A 940 -20.76 1.92 38.26
N SER A 941 -20.26 2.56 39.34
CA SER A 941 -20.66 3.90 39.75
C SER A 941 -19.46 4.84 39.76
N MET A 942 -19.54 5.92 38.98
CA MET A 942 -18.48 6.94 38.96
C MET A 942 -18.43 7.77 40.24
N GLN A 943 -19.36 7.63 41.19
CA GLN A 943 -19.23 8.28 42.49
C GLN A 943 -17.95 7.88 43.24
N ALA A 944 -17.44 6.67 42.99
CA ALA A 944 -16.18 6.20 43.53
C ALA A 944 -14.96 7.04 43.07
N TRP A 945 -15.11 7.86 42.03
CA TRP A 945 -14.10 8.79 41.54
C TRP A 945 -14.13 10.18 42.19
N GLN A 946 -15.11 10.47 43.04
CA GLN A 946 -15.23 11.76 43.68
C GLN A 946 -14.01 12.02 44.58
N LEU A 947 -13.17 12.97 44.19
CA LEU A 947 -11.98 13.34 44.97
C LEU A 947 -12.38 14.23 46.15
N SER A 948 -11.87 13.91 47.33
CA SER A 948 -11.93 14.80 48.50
C SER A 948 -11.11 16.07 48.29
N PRO A 949 -11.40 17.19 48.99
CA PRO A 949 -10.63 18.44 48.84
C PRO A 949 -9.11 18.28 49.07
N LEU A 950 -8.73 17.40 50.01
CA LEU A 950 -7.32 17.06 50.26
C LEU A 950 -6.70 16.37 49.05
N GLN A 951 -7.38 15.37 48.48
CA GLN A 951 -6.89 14.64 47.31
C GLN A 951 -6.83 15.53 46.07
N GLN A 952 -7.80 16.42 45.88
CA GLN A 952 -7.74 17.41 44.80
C GLN A 952 -6.47 18.25 44.94
N THR A 953 -6.20 18.79 46.13
CA THR A 953 -4.97 19.54 46.41
C THR A 953 -3.71 18.73 46.13
N GLY A 954 -3.67 17.46 46.55
CA GLY A 954 -2.57 16.53 46.27
C GLY A 954 -2.35 16.30 44.77
N VAL A 955 -3.41 16.07 44.00
CA VAL A 955 -3.34 15.94 42.54
C VAL A 955 -2.84 17.23 41.89
N LYS A 956 -3.37 18.40 42.28
CA LYS A 956 -2.90 19.72 41.78
C LYS A 956 -1.41 19.92 42.04
N ASN A 957 -0.95 19.49 43.22
CA ASN A 957 0.47 19.50 43.56
C ASN A 957 1.27 18.57 42.65
N LEU A 958 0.84 17.32 42.43
CA LEU A 958 1.51 16.36 41.55
C LEU A 958 1.72 16.93 40.14
N VAL A 959 0.68 17.56 39.59
CA VAL A 959 0.68 18.05 38.20
C VAL A 959 1.34 19.42 38.02
N SER A 960 1.89 20.03 39.08
CA SER A 960 2.36 21.43 39.04
C SER A 960 3.49 21.71 38.04
N GLN A 961 4.23 20.68 37.59
CA GLN A 961 5.27 20.77 36.55
C GLN A 961 4.91 20.01 35.27
N THR A 962 3.64 19.60 35.13
CA THR A 962 3.18 18.86 33.95
C THR A 962 3.11 19.80 32.74
N THR A 963 3.69 19.35 31.63
CA THR A 963 3.71 20.05 30.33
C THR A 963 2.85 19.33 29.29
N LYS A 964 2.69 18.01 29.41
CA LYS A 964 1.85 17.22 28.51
C LYS A 964 0.87 16.38 29.31
N LEU A 965 -0.40 16.47 28.96
CA LEU A 965 -1.46 15.74 29.64
C LEU A 965 -2.40 15.08 28.65
N THR A 966 -2.57 13.77 28.79
CA THR A 966 -3.55 12.99 28.03
C THR A 966 -4.56 12.38 28.99
N LEU A 967 -5.84 12.67 28.79
CA LEU A 967 -6.94 12.12 29.56
C LEU A 967 -7.90 11.41 28.63
N TYR A 968 -7.95 10.09 28.74
CA TYR A 968 -8.77 9.20 27.91
C TYR A 968 -9.71 8.40 28.82
N VAL A 969 -11.01 8.47 28.54
CA VAL A 969 -12.04 7.72 29.26
C VAL A 969 -12.88 6.91 28.28
N ASP A 970 -12.91 5.59 28.47
CA ASP A 970 -13.59 4.64 27.59
C ASP A 970 -15.01 4.31 28.07
N PHE A 971 -16.00 5.11 27.67
CA PHE A 971 -17.40 4.82 27.93
C PHE A 971 -17.94 3.69 27.05
N GLN A 972 -17.30 3.40 25.91
CA GLN A 972 -17.71 2.29 25.03
C GLN A 972 -17.48 0.92 25.67
N ALA A 973 -16.45 0.81 26.52
CA ALA A 973 -16.17 -0.41 27.28
C ALA A 973 -17.24 -0.74 28.32
N ARG A 974 -18.10 0.22 28.73
CA ARG A 974 -19.20 -0.03 29.67
C ARG A 974 -20.35 -0.77 28.99
N SER A 975 -21.06 -1.59 29.77
CA SER A 975 -22.32 -2.21 29.35
C SER A 975 -23.35 -1.15 28.95
N PHE A 976 -24.27 -1.52 28.05
CA PHE A 976 -25.38 -0.65 27.64
C PHE A 976 -26.24 -0.20 28.83
N GLU A 977 -26.36 -1.03 29.86
CA GLU A 977 -27.13 -0.76 31.09
C GLU A 977 -26.59 0.42 31.92
N LEU A 978 -25.33 0.84 31.68
CA LEU A 978 -24.67 1.90 32.45
C LEU A 978 -24.45 3.18 31.63
N LYS A 979 -25.12 3.31 30.47
CA LYS A 979 -24.90 4.42 29.52
C LYS A 979 -25.65 5.72 29.85
N ASP A 980 -26.53 5.71 30.84
CA ASP A 980 -27.32 6.88 31.23
C ASP A 980 -26.48 8.03 31.82
N ASN A 981 -25.28 7.72 32.34
CA ASN A 981 -24.27 8.69 32.80
C ASN A 981 -24.87 9.94 33.51
N PRO A 982 -25.56 9.75 34.66
CA PRO A 982 -26.30 10.82 35.30
C PRO A 982 -25.36 11.94 35.77
N ARG A 983 -25.85 13.18 35.79
CA ARG A 983 -25.02 14.37 36.06
C ARG A 983 -24.15 14.26 37.32
N HIS A 984 -24.73 13.82 38.44
CA HIS A 984 -24.00 13.67 39.70
C HIS A 984 -22.79 12.72 39.60
N GLU A 985 -22.86 11.67 38.78
CA GLU A 985 -21.74 10.76 38.51
C GLU A 985 -20.72 11.36 37.55
N MET A 986 -21.17 12.09 36.52
CA MET A 986 -20.26 12.82 35.63
C MET A 986 -19.49 13.91 36.37
N LEU A 987 -20.09 14.57 37.37
CA LEU A 987 -19.40 15.53 38.22
C LEU A 987 -18.28 14.89 39.06
N ALA A 988 -18.45 13.63 39.48
CA ALA A 988 -17.38 12.90 40.15
C ALA A 988 -16.17 12.68 39.23
N LEU A 989 -16.39 12.33 37.95
CA LEU A 989 -15.33 12.33 36.93
C LEU A 989 -14.74 13.74 36.73
N CYS A 990 -15.58 14.78 36.68
CA CYS A 990 -15.12 16.15 36.52
C CYS A 990 -14.19 16.60 37.67
N SER A 991 -14.39 16.10 38.89
CA SER A 991 -13.48 16.36 40.01
C SER A 991 -12.04 15.87 39.74
N ILE A 992 -11.89 14.79 38.97
CA ILE A 992 -10.60 14.29 38.50
C ILE A 992 -10.07 15.20 37.39
N THR A 993 -10.87 15.42 36.33
CA THR A 993 -10.40 16.19 35.16
C THR A 993 -9.97 17.59 35.56
N GLN A 994 -10.77 18.31 36.35
CA GLN A 994 -10.44 19.65 36.84
C GLN A 994 -9.14 19.68 37.68
N SER A 995 -8.92 18.66 38.53
CA SER A 995 -7.71 18.59 39.35
C SER A 995 -6.46 18.41 38.50
N PHE A 996 -6.49 17.48 37.54
CA PHE A 996 -5.37 17.20 36.64
C PHE A 996 -5.09 18.33 35.65
N LEU A 997 -6.14 18.98 35.13
CA LEU A 997 -6.04 20.05 34.14
C LEU A 997 -5.68 21.41 34.75
N SER A 998 -5.63 21.52 36.08
CA SER A 998 -5.16 22.75 36.75
C SER A 998 -3.64 22.99 36.67
N ALA A 999 -2.90 22.10 36.00
CA ALA A 999 -1.46 22.23 35.81
C ALA A 999 -1.09 23.55 35.10
N PRO A 1000 -0.27 24.44 35.70
CA PRO A 1000 -0.04 25.78 35.18
C PRO A 1000 0.92 25.85 33.98
N HIS A 1001 1.58 24.74 33.63
CA HIS A 1001 2.63 24.68 32.62
C HIS A 1001 2.26 23.83 31.41
N LEU A 1002 0.97 23.52 31.22
CA LEU A 1002 0.52 22.71 30.08
C LEU A 1002 0.85 23.39 28.75
N GLU A 1003 1.49 22.60 27.89
CA GLU A 1003 1.84 22.91 26.50
C GLU A 1003 0.99 22.09 25.52
N ASP A 1004 0.63 20.87 25.90
CA ASP A 1004 -0.04 19.87 25.08
C ASP A 1004 -1.12 19.17 25.90
N MET A 1005 -2.38 19.34 25.52
CA MET A 1005 -3.56 18.84 26.22
C MET A 1005 -4.43 18.01 25.27
N HIS A 1006 -4.68 16.75 25.62
CA HIS A 1006 -5.61 15.87 24.90
C HIS A 1006 -6.65 15.29 25.84
N ILE A 1007 -7.93 15.50 25.55
CA ILE A 1007 -9.07 14.99 26.33
C ILE A 1007 -10.00 14.21 25.41
N GLU A 1008 -10.25 12.95 25.72
CA GLU A 1008 -11.08 12.06 24.90
C GLU A 1008 -12.02 11.23 25.76
N PHE A 1009 -13.33 11.40 25.55
CA PHE A 1009 -14.38 10.60 26.21
C PHE A 1009 -15.08 9.70 25.20
N ILE A 1010 -14.39 8.67 24.70
CA ILE A 1010 -14.93 7.82 23.63
C ILE A 1010 -16.25 7.17 24.04
N GLY A 1011 -17.28 7.32 23.20
CA GLY A 1011 -18.62 6.81 23.48
C GLY A 1011 -19.50 7.70 24.35
N TYR A 1012 -19.03 8.88 24.74
CA TYR A 1012 -19.80 9.93 25.40
C TYR A 1012 -19.86 11.20 24.51
N PRO A 1013 -20.95 11.97 24.52
CA PRO A 1013 -22.28 11.51 24.92
C PRO A 1013 -22.76 10.36 24.02
N PRO A 1014 -23.61 9.45 24.53
CA PRO A 1014 -24.22 8.42 23.68
C PRO A 1014 -25.03 9.05 22.54
N LEU A 1015 -25.07 8.39 21.38
CA LEU A 1015 -25.86 8.84 20.22
C LEU A 1015 -27.31 9.12 20.63
N LYS A 1016 -27.81 10.31 20.30
CA LYS A 1016 -29.18 10.80 20.58
C LYS A 1016 -29.52 11.07 22.05
N ILE A 1017 -28.56 10.99 22.98
CA ILE A 1017 -28.76 11.38 24.38
C ILE A 1017 -28.02 12.70 24.62
N ARG A 1018 -28.74 13.69 25.17
CA ARG A 1018 -28.15 14.99 25.50
C ARG A 1018 -27.10 14.80 26.62
N PRO A 1019 -25.88 15.37 26.50
CA PRO A 1019 -24.89 15.32 27.56
C PRO A 1019 -25.41 15.95 28.85
N THR A 1020 -24.94 15.42 29.98
CA THR A 1020 -25.34 15.84 31.34
C THR A 1020 -24.39 16.86 31.96
N VAL A 1021 -23.22 17.07 31.35
CA VAL A 1021 -22.21 18.06 31.71
C VAL A 1021 -21.74 18.82 30.45
N SER A 1022 -21.11 19.97 30.64
CA SER A 1022 -20.52 20.79 29.57
C SER A 1022 -19.01 20.97 29.75
N LEU A 1023 -18.39 21.82 28.93
CA LEU A 1023 -16.93 21.99 28.94
C LEU A 1023 -16.43 22.65 30.22
N ASP A 1024 -17.21 23.58 30.78
CA ASP A 1024 -16.88 24.26 32.04
C ASP A 1024 -17.03 23.34 33.28
N ASP A 1025 -17.82 22.27 33.18
CA ASP A 1025 -17.81 21.22 34.19
C ASP A 1025 -16.50 20.40 34.09
N ILE A 1026 -16.02 20.11 32.87
CA ILE A 1026 -14.88 19.22 32.62
C ILE A 1026 -13.53 19.92 32.83
N LEU A 1027 -13.42 21.18 32.39
CA LEU A 1027 -12.23 22.02 32.49
C LEU A 1027 -12.31 22.91 33.74
N PRO A 1028 -11.19 23.25 34.37
CA PRO A 1028 -11.21 24.23 35.45
C PRO A 1028 -11.53 25.62 34.88
N ALA A 1029 -12.61 26.22 35.36
CA ALA A 1029 -13.04 27.55 34.94
C ALA A 1029 -11.94 28.61 35.19
N ASN A 1030 -11.79 29.55 34.27
CA ASN A 1030 -10.89 30.71 34.37
C ASN A 1030 -9.40 30.41 34.56
N VAL A 1031 -8.94 29.19 34.27
CA VAL A 1031 -7.50 28.90 34.23
C VAL A 1031 -6.90 29.44 32.94
N LEU A 1032 -5.75 30.10 33.06
CA LEU A 1032 -4.89 30.52 31.95
C LEU A 1032 -3.67 29.58 31.91
N TRP A 1033 -3.46 28.94 30.75
CA TRP A 1033 -2.28 28.13 30.49
C TRP A 1033 -1.32 28.90 29.58
N PRO A 1034 -0.32 29.62 30.15
CA PRO A 1034 0.51 30.57 29.40
C PRO A 1034 1.47 29.92 28.39
N ARG A 1035 1.47 28.59 28.27
CA ARG A 1035 2.32 27.84 27.34
C ARG A 1035 1.53 26.89 26.45
N LEU A 1036 0.20 26.90 26.53
CA LEU A 1036 -0.64 25.95 25.80
C LEU A 1036 -0.52 26.21 24.30
N ARG A 1037 0.06 25.23 23.59
CA ARG A 1037 0.26 25.24 22.14
C ARG A 1037 -0.70 24.30 21.43
N SER A 1038 -1.03 23.17 22.03
CA SER A 1038 -1.90 22.15 21.42
C SER A 1038 -3.06 21.79 22.34
N LEU A 1039 -4.28 21.89 21.81
CA LEU A 1039 -5.53 21.52 22.50
C LEU A 1039 -6.35 20.58 21.62
N SER A 1040 -6.51 19.33 22.08
CA SER A 1040 -7.34 18.33 21.44
C SER A 1040 -8.53 17.98 22.34
N LEU A 1041 -9.74 18.29 21.86
CA LEU A 1041 -11.00 17.98 22.51
C LEU A 1041 -11.73 16.94 21.66
N HIS A 1042 -11.76 15.71 22.13
CA HIS A 1042 -12.39 14.60 21.46
C HIS A 1042 -13.61 14.15 22.26
N ASN A 1043 -14.78 14.06 21.63
CA ASN A 1043 -16.02 13.61 22.30
C ASN A 1043 -16.47 14.50 23.47
N GLN A 1044 -16.08 15.78 23.46
CA GLN A 1044 -16.42 16.71 24.55
C GLN A 1044 -17.71 17.48 24.25
N PRO A 1045 -18.64 17.58 25.22
CA PRO A 1045 -19.77 18.50 25.13
C PRO A 1045 -19.36 19.93 25.46
N PHE A 1046 -19.85 20.92 24.71
CA PHE A 1046 -19.60 22.34 25.00
C PHE A 1046 -20.73 23.24 24.51
N THR A 1047 -20.83 24.44 25.08
CA THR A 1047 -21.60 25.54 24.50
C THR A 1047 -20.70 26.42 23.61
N LEU A 1048 -21.31 27.16 22.68
CA LEU A 1048 -20.56 28.10 21.84
C LEU A 1048 -19.78 29.14 22.67
N MET A 1049 -20.37 29.64 23.75
CA MET A 1049 -19.74 30.62 24.64
C MET A 1049 -18.54 30.05 25.39
N GLU A 1050 -18.63 28.80 25.86
CA GLU A 1050 -17.53 28.11 26.53
C GLU A 1050 -16.32 27.98 25.61
N LEU A 1051 -16.53 27.49 24.38
CA LEU A 1051 -15.44 27.34 23.41
C LEU A 1051 -14.85 28.70 23.02
N ARG A 1052 -15.69 29.71 22.74
CA ARG A 1052 -15.23 31.06 22.40
C ARG A 1052 -14.37 31.65 23.52
N SER A 1053 -14.81 31.54 24.77
CA SER A 1053 -14.06 32.00 25.94
C SER A 1053 -12.73 31.27 26.10
N LEU A 1054 -12.74 29.94 25.94
CA LEU A 1054 -11.54 29.11 26.08
C LEU A 1054 -10.47 29.46 25.04
N VAL A 1055 -10.87 29.55 23.78
CA VAL A 1055 -9.96 29.79 22.66
C VAL A 1055 -9.43 31.23 22.70
N ALA A 1056 -10.31 32.23 22.93
CA ALA A 1056 -9.90 33.63 23.03
C ALA A 1056 -8.88 33.85 24.17
N ARG A 1057 -9.06 33.18 25.31
CA ARG A 1057 -8.15 33.24 26.46
C ARG A 1057 -6.73 32.76 26.14
N HIS A 1058 -6.56 31.90 25.14
CA HIS A 1058 -5.28 31.30 24.76
C HIS A 1058 -4.84 31.67 23.34
N SER A 1059 -5.45 32.69 22.75
CA SER A 1059 -5.19 33.15 21.37
C SER A 1059 -3.70 33.41 21.09
N GLU A 1060 -2.99 34.00 22.05
CA GLU A 1060 -1.56 34.32 21.89
C GLU A 1060 -0.65 33.07 21.84
N THR A 1061 -1.04 31.96 22.48
CA THR A 1061 -0.16 30.78 22.67
C THR A 1061 -0.59 29.55 21.88
N LEU A 1062 -1.89 29.38 21.67
CA LEU A 1062 -2.47 28.20 21.02
C LEU A 1062 -2.12 28.20 19.52
N ARG A 1063 -1.66 27.05 19.01
CA ARG A 1063 -1.25 26.85 17.61
C ARG A 1063 -2.00 25.71 16.95
N ASP A 1064 -2.31 24.66 17.71
CA ASP A 1064 -3.03 23.49 17.22
C ASP A 1064 -4.34 23.31 18.01
N LEU A 1065 -5.48 23.29 17.30
CA LEU A 1065 -6.81 23.04 17.86
C LEU A 1065 -7.51 21.89 17.14
N ASP A 1066 -7.75 20.77 17.83
CA ASP A 1066 -8.42 19.60 17.23
C ASP A 1066 -9.73 19.27 17.96
N LEU A 1067 -10.85 19.40 17.24
CA LEU A 1067 -12.20 19.10 17.72
C LEU A 1067 -12.74 17.87 16.97
N GLN A 1068 -12.80 16.72 17.63
CA GLN A 1068 -13.23 15.46 17.00
C GLN A 1068 -14.39 14.81 17.75
N GLY A 1069 -15.52 14.55 17.08
CA GLY A 1069 -16.67 13.89 17.72
C GLY A 1069 -17.33 14.71 18.83
N CYS A 1070 -17.05 16.01 18.92
CA CYS A 1070 -17.60 16.91 19.93
C CYS A 1070 -19.11 17.11 19.79
N TRP A 1071 -19.74 17.52 20.89
CA TRP A 1071 -21.18 17.74 20.97
C TRP A 1071 -21.51 19.18 21.33
N LEU A 1072 -22.15 19.92 20.43
CA LEU A 1072 -22.61 21.29 20.67
C LEU A 1072 -23.95 21.26 21.43
N VAL A 1073 -23.96 21.83 22.64
CA VAL A 1073 -25.14 21.84 23.52
C VAL A 1073 -26.24 22.79 23.02
N GLU A 1074 -25.83 23.93 22.46
CA GLU A 1074 -26.68 24.99 21.91
C GLU A 1074 -25.91 25.84 20.89
N GLY A 1075 -26.61 26.41 19.90
CA GLY A 1075 -26.01 27.18 18.79
C GLY A 1075 -25.85 26.38 17.48
N SER A 1076 -25.15 26.95 16.51
CA SER A 1076 -24.80 26.29 15.24
C SER A 1076 -23.32 25.90 15.20
N TRP A 1077 -23.01 24.82 14.48
CA TRP A 1077 -21.62 24.47 14.16
C TRP A 1077 -20.95 25.46 13.21
N ASP A 1078 -21.72 26.29 12.51
CA ASP A 1078 -21.17 27.39 11.72
C ASP A 1078 -20.63 28.50 12.62
N ASP A 1079 -21.34 28.84 13.70
CA ASP A 1079 -20.83 29.79 14.71
C ASP A 1079 -19.53 29.28 15.36
N VAL A 1080 -19.42 27.96 15.54
CA VAL A 1080 -18.18 27.33 16.05
C VAL A 1080 -17.03 27.48 15.06
N LYS A 1081 -17.28 27.34 13.75
CA LYS A 1081 -16.27 27.57 12.73
C LYS A 1081 -15.82 29.04 12.73
N GLU A 1082 -16.75 29.98 12.87
CA GLU A 1082 -16.42 31.41 12.97
C GLU A 1082 -15.50 31.67 14.16
N VAL A 1083 -15.81 31.14 15.35
CA VAL A 1083 -14.96 31.25 16.54
C VAL A 1083 -13.53 30.74 16.30
N VAL A 1084 -13.39 29.62 15.59
CA VAL A 1084 -12.08 29.05 15.26
C VAL A 1084 -11.36 29.87 14.20
N GLN A 1085 -12.06 30.37 13.19
CA GLN A 1085 -11.52 31.21 12.11
C GLN A 1085 -11.10 32.61 12.59
N GLU A 1086 -11.76 33.15 13.62
CA GLU A 1086 -11.37 34.41 14.28
C GLU A 1086 -9.96 34.34 14.90
N GLN A 1087 -9.39 33.13 15.10
CA GLN A 1087 -8.06 32.96 15.66
C GLN A 1087 -6.97 32.99 14.58
N GLN A 1088 -6.29 34.12 14.47
CA GLN A 1088 -5.29 34.36 13.43
C GLN A 1088 -3.99 33.54 13.60
N ASP A 1089 -3.67 33.15 14.84
CA ASP A 1089 -2.38 32.50 15.16
C ASP A 1089 -2.44 30.96 15.16
N LEU A 1090 -3.57 30.35 14.80
CA LEU A 1090 -3.65 28.88 14.68
C LEU A 1090 -2.89 28.40 13.44
N GLU A 1091 -1.90 27.52 13.65
CA GLU A 1091 -1.17 26.82 12.59
C GLU A 1091 -1.97 25.64 12.03
N LYS A 1092 -2.76 24.97 12.89
CA LYS A 1092 -3.64 23.87 12.52
C LYS A 1092 -4.94 23.92 13.29
N SER A 1093 -6.04 23.69 12.58
CA SER A 1093 -7.34 23.46 13.19
C SER A 1093 -8.08 22.33 12.48
N SER A 1094 -8.74 21.45 13.22
CA SER A 1094 -9.65 20.45 12.66
C SER A 1094 -10.96 20.37 13.41
N ILE A 1095 -12.05 20.24 12.66
CA ILE A 1095 -13.39 19.91 13.18
C ILE A 1095 -13.85 18.66 12.41
N LYS A 1096 -14.05 17.54 13.12
CA LYS A 1096 -14.43 16.26 12.54
C LYS A 1096 -15.60 15.65 13.30
N TYR A 1097 -16.56 15.06 12.59
CA TYR A 1097 -17.73 14.40 13.18
C TYR A 1097 -18.54 15.27 14.17
N PRO A 1098 -18.92 16.51 13.80
CA PRO A 1098 -19.71 17.39 14.69
C PRO A 1098 -21.08 16.76 15.03
N SER A 1099 -21.50 16.89 16.29
CA SER A 1099 -22.80 16.40 16.80
C SER A 1099 -23.51 17.48 17.64
N GLY A 1100 -24.82 17.35 17.85
CA GLY A 1100 -25.60 18.39 18.56
C GLY A 1100 -25.83 19.67 17.74
N GLY A 1101 -26.19 20.77 18.42
CA GLY A 1101 -26.54 22.06 17.80
C GLY A 1101 -27.93 22.08 17.13
N ASN A 1102 -28.35 23.27 16.69
CA ASN A 1102 -29.54 23.43 15.86
C ASN A 1102 -29.23 22.86 14.46
N GLN A 1103 -29.79 21.69 14.13
CA GLN A 1103 -29.65 21.13 12.79
C GLN A 1103 -30.42 22.02 11.80
N SER A 1104 -29.71 22.77 10.97
CA SER A 1104 -30.23 23.40 9.74
C SER A 1104 -30.14 22.44 8.57
#